data_AF-A0A9E2H4Z0-F1
#
_entry.id   AF-A0A9E2H4Z0-F1
#
_cell.length_a   1.000
_cell.length_b   1.000
_cell.length_c   1.000
_cell.angle_alpha   90.00
_cell.angle_beta   90.00
_cell.angle_gamma   90.00
#
_symmetry.space_group_name_H-M   'P 1'
#
loop_
_entity.id
_entity.type
_entity.pdbx_description
1 polymer ?
#
loop_
_entity_poly.entity_id
_entity_poly.type
_entity_poly.pdbx_seq_one_letter_code
_entity_poly.pdbx_strand_id
1 'polypeptide(L)'
;REDEKVNLLSSGLEWLGQQFSVNDIITYIVSLPGLDFTAPIDYNLRLAARAHQQQSFFSVFERDQKLSDVSIDGTYIGGDGDQAKFATARASRIPTFTEPRSELKIKFTSNSSSGLGYLDWFEIFYSRLLISQNDIFSFHTQDTTSVAKYNIIGFSSNDIQVFDVSEFQNAKVVTSPVMANSVTFQLQLNSGIPKDIYAVGPTGYKTVSNLTKVNNQNLHGVVSYGDSIQFIIISHSEFKNAANRLKNHREGIGPDRLQTLVVDVDEIYNEFGGGLSSPMAIRNFLKFAYNSSPAQSLKYVLLLGDGDYDYRRITTSGPNWIPAWETPESYSIINSYASEDPFVTFDNGGRVFLAVGRLAVRSLVEANAVIDKIIDYEKNPVRDPWKMRATFVADDGPAAGRDEGSTHTDDAESVVSVTPNSIEQRKIYIVEYPTVVTSVGRRKPTANQAIVKQINDGTLLLNFNGHGNPRLWTHEQVFVRETDFPLLQNKNKYFFLVAATCNFSEFDGTGDQSGGEILANKPNAGAIGVFAATRAVYPGPNRVLNMQLYREIFRFDAAAQLIPQRFGDAVYRAKQIYNEINDRKFFLLGDPSVRIGLPKRSGTIDSINSKYADRPIKLQALQRVSLAGNVREPSSFSVSNFTGKAQVVVYDANKYVPVPEWPYFRPYKTSGGIIFKGESSISNGKFNSEFIIPKDISYDTLNGRITLYFWNEETDGMGYTENFRIDGTDTTAVNDGKGPEINIYFNARSFLPGDVVPEAPLLIADLKDESGINASGAGVGHRIEAWLDNQTESIDITPYYKSKVNTFQEGTVEYQFGKLTPGTHSIKIRAWDVFNNTSTNETIFDVLTAQGLKITDVYNYPNPFSASTIFTFHHNQIVSVDAEIKIYTIAGRLIQSIKESNINDKFVRIEWDGRDRDGDKLANGIYLYKVVLKTQDGRFVSEALGKISVLR
;
A
#
# COMPACT_ATOMS: atom_id res chain seq x y z
N ARG A 1 24.08 -31.18 -19.70
CA ARG A 1 24.41 -29.75 -19.86
C ARG A 1 23.11 -28.99 -19.96
N GLU A 2 22.99 -27.93 -19.17
CA GLU A 2 21.84 -27.02 -19.07
C GLU A 2 22.46 -25.64 -18.83
N ASP A 3 22.14 -24.67 -19.67
CA ASP A 3 22.87 -23.38 -19.72
C ASP A 3 22.16 -22.25 -18.96
N GLU A 4 20.91 -22.45 -18.52
CA GLU A 4 20.03 -21.49 -17.81
C GLU A 4 20.23 -20.02 -18.23
N LYS A 5 19.61 -19.59 -19.34
CA LYS A 5 19.79 -18.23 -19.91
C LYS A 5 18.51 -17.41 -20.02
N VAL A 6 17.35 -18.06 -20.17
CA VAL A 6 16.09 -17.39 -20.51
C VAL A 6 14.97 -17.92 -19.62
N ASN A 7 14.35 -17.03 -18.84
CA ASN A 7 13.06 -17.28 -18.21
C ASN A 7 11.96 -16.61 -19.06
N LEU A 8 11.00 -17.39 -19.56
CA LEU A 8 10.04 -16.89 -20.57
C LEU A 8 9.00 -15.92 -20.01
N LEU A 9 8.72 -15.98 -18.71
CA LEU A 9 7.66 -15.21 -18.05
C LEU A 9 8.18 -14.23 -17.01
N SER A 10 9.50 -14.18 -16.77
CA SER A 10 10.08 -13.51 -15.58
C SER A 10 9.41 -14.01 -14.28
N SER A 11 9.19 -15.33 -14.22
CA SER A 11 8.38 -16.00 -13.20
C SER A 11 8.68 -17.50 -13.22
N GLY A 12 8.52 -18.17 -12.09
CA GLY A 12 8.75 -19.61 -11.98
C GLY A 12 10.23 -20.03 -11.93
N LEU A 13 10.45 -21.33 -11.70
CA LEU A 13 11.76 -21.92 -11.44
C LEU A 13 12.53 -22.37 -12.67
N GLU A 14 11.88 -22.66 -13.80
CA GLU A 14 12.54 -23.22 -14.98
C GLU A 14 13.19 -22.14 -15.86
N TRP A 15 14.44 -22.39 -16.27
CA TRP A 15 15.23 -21.52 -17.13
C TRP A 15 15.70 -22.30 -18.35
N LEU A 16 15.41 -21.77 -19.54
CA LEU A 16 15.85 -22.38 -20.79
C LEU A 16 17.24 -21.90 -21.15
N GLY A 17 18.00 -22.73 -21.86
CA GLY A 17 19.30 -22.37 -22.40
C GLY A 17 19.19 -21.50 -23.65
N GLN A 18 20.01 -21.82 -24.65
CA GLN A 18 20.17 -21.01 -25.85
C GLN A 18 18.87 -20.90 -26.67
N GLN A 19 18.53 -19.66 -27.06
CA GLN A 19 17.46 -19.37 -28.01
C GLN A 19 17.94 -19.58 -29.46
N PHE A 20 17.03 -20.08 -30.30
CA PHE A 20 17.15 -20.29 -31.74
C PHE A 20 16.09 -19.44 -32.47
N SER A 21 16.51 -18.66 -33.46
CA SER A 21 15.65 -18.10 -34.48
C SER A 21 15.41 -19.09 -35.63
N VAL A 22 14.40 -18.83 -36.46
CA VAL A 22 14.04 -19.72 -37.57
C VAL A 22 15.23 -19.88 -38.53
N ASN A 23 15.60 -21.13 -38.82
CA ASN A 23 16.77 -21.57 -39.60
C ASN A 23 18.13 -21.48 -38.89
N ASP A 24 18.17 -21.13 -37.60
CA ASP A 24 19.41 -21.19 -36.84
C ASP A 24 19.93 -22.61 -36.70
N ILE A 25 21.25 -22.74 -36.73
CA ILE A 25 21.98 -23.97 -36.41
C ILE A 25 23.00 -23.63 -35.33
N ILE A 26 22.90 -24.29 -34.19
CA ILE A 26 23.83 -24.10 -33.06
C ILE A 26 24.58 -25.40 -32.83
N THR A 27 25.89 -25.31 -32.65
CA THR A 27 26.78 -26.46 -32.44
C THR A 27 27.35 -26.44 -31.04
N TYR A 28 27.14 -27.53 -30.29
CA TYR A 28 27.73 -27.76 -28.98
C TYR A 28 28.92 -28.71 -29.13
N ILE A 29 30.11 -28.21 -28.81
CA ILE A 29 31.33 -29.03 -28.78
C ILE A 29 31.52 -29.54 -27.35
N VAL A 30 31.44 -30.86 -27.17
CA VAL A 30 31.55 -31.51 -25.86
C VAL A 30 32.70 -32.50 -25.88
N SER A 31 33.66 -32.33 -24.98
CA SER A 31 34.75 -33.30 -24.81
C SER A 31 34.22 -34.59 -24.20
N LEU A 32 34.57 -35.73 -24.80
CA LEU A 32 34.21 -37.08 -24.37
C LEU A 32 35.49 -37.86 -24.03
N PRO A 33 36.23 -37.46 -22.98
CA PRO A 33 37.55 -38.03 -22.70
C PRO A 33 37.47 -39.53 -22.46
N GLY A 34 38.35 -40.30 -23.12
CA GLY A 34 38.38 -41.76 -23.00
C GLY A 34 37.20 -42.46 -23.66
N LEU A 35 36.49 -41.82 -24.60
CA LEU A 35 35.42 -42.43 -25.39
C LEU A 35 35.88 -43.77 -26.02
N ASP A 36 35.09 -44.81 -25.79
CA ASP A 36 35.18 -46.08 -26.52
C ASP A 36 34.42 -45.98 -27.84
N PHE A 37 35.16 -45.88 -28.95
CA PHE A 37 34.60 -45.76 -30.31
C PHE A 37 33.85 -47.01 -30.79
N THR A 38 33.93 -48.13 -30.06
CA THR A 38 33.23 -49.38 -30.42
C THR A 38 31.85 -49.49 -29.78
N ALA A 39 31.57 -48.66 -28.78
CA ALA A 39 30.30 -48.62 -28.06
C ALA A 39 29.41 -47.47 -28.56
N PRO A 40 28.08 -47.60 -28.45
CA PRO A 40 27.18 -46.49 -28.78
C PRO A 40 27.32 -45.31 -27.81
N ILE A 41 27.08 -44.12 -28.33
CA ILE A 41 26.79 -42.90 -27.57
C ILE A 41 25.27 -42.70 -27.57
N ASP A 42 24.68 -42.50 -26.40
CA ASP A 42 23.27 -42.15 -26.23
C ASP A 42 23.13 -40.64 -25.99
N TYR A 43 22.22 -40.02 -26.74
CA TYR A 43 21.90 -38.61 -26.68
C TYR A 43 20.47 -38.46 -26.18
N ASN A 44 20.28 -37.69 -25.11
CA ASN A 44 18.97 -37.26 -24.63
C ASN A 44 18.92 -35.73 -24.68
N LEU A 45 17.84 -35.17 -25.20
CA LEU A 45 17.64 -33.72 -25.25
C LEU A 45 16.22 -33.39 -24.83
N ARG A 46 16.03 -32.26 -24.15
CA ARG A 46 14.74 -31.59 -24.01
C ARG A 46 14.81 -30.25 -24.76
N LEU A 47 13.84 -30.04 -25.63
CA LEU A 47 13.76 -28.89 -26.53
C LEU A 47 12.41 -28.22 -26.32
N ALA A 48 12.38 -26.90 -26.44
CA ALA A 48 11.16 -26.12 -26.35
C ALA A 48 10.94 -25.28 -27.61
N ALA A 49 9.68 -25.06 -27.98
CA ALA A 49 9.33 -24.13 -29.05
C ALA A 49 8.20 -23.20 -28.62
N ARG A 50 8.32 -21.94 -29.04
CA ARG A 50 7.34 -20.87 -28.90
C ARG A 50 6.95 -20.40 -30.30
N ALA A 51 5.82 -20.89 -30.80
CA ALA A 51 5.25 -20.48 -32.09
C ALA A 51 3.71 -20.43 -31.98
N HIS A 52 3.11 -19.28 -32.33
CA HIS A 52 1.67 -19.08 -32.19
C HIS A 52 0.89 -19.91 -33.21
N GLN A 53 0.17 -20.93 -32.75
CA GLN A 53 -0.69 -21.83 -33.54
C GLN A 53 -0.01 -22.51 -34.75
N GLN A 54 1.32 -22.55 -34.77
CA GLN A 54 2.11 -23.10 -35.87
C GLN A 54 3.14 -24.08 -35.34
N GLN A 55 3.32 -25.18 -36.06
CA GLN A 55 4.27 -26.23 -35.68
C GLN A 55 5.71 -25.76 -35.90
N SER A 56 6.61 -26.25 -35.05
CA SER A 56 8.05 -26.04 -35.15
C SER A 56 8.79 -27.37 -35.16
N PHE A 57 10.03 -27.36 -35.66
CA PHE A 57 10.82 -28.56 -35.85
C PHE A 57 12.25 -28.34 -35.40
N PHE A 58 12.83 -29.38 -34.82
CA PHE A 58 14.25 -29.47 -34.55
C PHE A 58 14.85 -30.67 -35.27
N SER A 59 15.94 -30.46 -35.98
CA SER A 59 16.77 -31.52 -36.52
C SER A 59 18.08 -31.58 -35.73
N VAL A 60 18.36 -32.72 -35.12
CA VAL A 60 19.54 -32.95 -34.27
C VAL A 60 20.54 -33.81 -35.05
N PHE A 61 21.80 -33.40 -35.04
CA PHE A 61 22.90 -34.07 -35.75
C PHE A 61 24.10 -34.25 -34.81
N GLU A 62 24.82 -35.34 -35.00
CA GLU A 62 26.21 -35.47 -34.55
C GLU A 62 27.09 -35.21 -35.77
N ARG A 63 27.84 -34.09 -35.76
CA ARG A 63 28.55 -33.56 -36.92
C ARG A 63 27.60 -33.38 -38.11
N ASP A 64 27.73 -34.18 -39.16
CA ASP A 64 26.90 -34.10 -40.36
C ASP A 64 25.88 -35.25 -40.45
N GLN A 65 25.86 -36.12 -39.44
CA GLN A 65 24.97 -37.26 -39.38
C GLN A 65 23.72 -36.96 -38.55
N LYS A 66 22.55 -37.04 -39.19
CA LYS A 66 21.27 -36.81 -38.51
C LYS A 66 21.02 -37.90 -37.45
N LEU A 67 20.70 -37.46 -36.24
CA LEU A 67 20.33 -38.30 -35.10
C LEU A 67 18.82 -38.40 -34.94
N SER A 68 18.11 -37.28 -35.03
CA SER A 68 16.67 -37.22 -34.79
C SER A 68 16.03 -35.99 -35.45
N ASP A 69 14.75 -36.10 -35.78
CA ASP A 69 13.87 -34.98 -36.09
C ASP A 69 12.75 -34.95 -35.04
N VAL A 70 12.49 -33.78 -34.48
CA VAL A 70 11.48 -33.57 -33.44
C VAL A 70 10.52 -32.49 -33.93
N SER A 71 9.22 -32.79 -33.93
CA SER A 71 8.17 -31.80 -34.16
C SER A 71 7.56 -31.36 -32.83
N ILE A 72 7.38 -30.06 -32.65
CA ILE A 72 6.70 -29.47 -31.50
C ILE A 72 5.49 -28.69 -32.02
N ASP A 73 4.31 -29.02 -31.51
CA ASP A 73 3.07 -28.34 -31.89
C ASP A 73 3.11 -26.85 -31.52
N GLY A 74 2.32 -26.06 -32.24
CA GLY A 74 2.12 -24.66 -31.89
C GLY A 74 1.48 -24.50 -30.51
N THR A 75 1.77 -23.37 -29.89
CA THR A 75 1.12 -22.93 -28.65
C THR A 75 0.24 -21.70 -28.91
N TYR A 76 -0.68 -21.40 -28.02
CA TYR A 76 -1.44 -20.15 -28.09
C TYR A 76 -0.68 -19.07 -27.29
N ILE A 77 0.06 -18.24 -28.01
CA ILE A 77 0.81 -17.12 -27.42
C ILE A 77 -0.16 -15.97 -27.15
N GLY A 78 -0.49 -15.78 -25.87
CA GLY A 78 -1.42 -14.78 -25.38
C GLY A 78 -2.54 -15.41 -24.54
N GLY A 79 -3.22 -14.61 -23.71
CA GLY A 79 -4.24 -15.12 -22.79
C GLY A 79 -3.68 -16.09 -21.75
N ASP A 80 -4.46 -17.11 -21.40
CA ASP A 80 -4.19 -18.00 -20.26
C ASP A 80 -3.31 -19.22 -20.59
N GLY A 81 -2.79 -19.30 -21.82
CA GLY A 81 -2.09 -20.46 -22.34
C GLY A 81 -0.59 -20.53 -22.00
N ASP A 82 -0.03 -21.72 -22.24
CA ASP A 82 1.41 -21.95 -22.10
C ASP A 82 2.21 -21.18 -23.17
N GLN A 83 3.31 -20.56 -22.77
CA GLN A 83 4.16 -19.76 -23.66
C GLN A 83 5.15 -20.60 -24.47
N ALA A 84 5.32 -21.87 -24.14
CA ALA A 84 6.14 -22.80 -24.88
C ALA A 84 5.61 -24.22 -24.72
N LYS A 85 5.92 -25.07 -25.71
CA LYS A 85 5.73 -26.52 -25.62
C LYS A 85 7.08 -27.23 -25.69
N PHE A 86 7.13 -28.41 -25.09
CA PHE A 86 8.35 -29.19 -24.95
C PHE A 86 8.25 -30.50 -25.70
N ALA A 87 9.39 -30.97 -26.20
CA ALA A 87 9.55 -32.33 -26.67
C ALA A 87 10.94 -32.85 -26.31
N THR A 88 11.04 -34.17 -26.16
CA THR A 88 12.32 -34.83 -25.92
C THR A 88 12.81 -35.52 -27.17
N ALA A 89 14.11 -35.40 -27.47
CA ALA A 89 14.78 -36.18 -28.50
C ALA A 89 15.63 -37.25 -27.84
N ARG A 90 15.60 -38.48 -28.36
CA ARG A 90 16.51 -39.57 -27.95
C ARG A 90 17.10 -40.23 -29.17
N ALA A 91 18.41 -40.48 -29.13
CA ALA A 91 19.12 -41.19 -30.19
C ALA A 91 20.29 -41.99 -29.62
N SER A 92 20.63 -43.10 -30.25
CA SER A 92 21.80 -43.91 -29.89
C SER A 92 22.58 -44.23 -31.15
N ARG A 93 23.92 -44.08 -31.11
CA ARG A 93 24.76 -44.33 -32.28
C ARG A 93 26.19 -44.68 -31.95
N ILE A 94 26.75 -45.66 -32.65
CA ILE A 94 28.19 -45.95 -32.65
C ILE A 94 28.93 -44.78 -33.35
N PRO A 95 29.95 -44.18 -32.72
CA PRO A 95 30.74 -43.09 -33.31
C PRO A 95 31.31 -43.46 -34.69
N THR A 96 31.17 -42.56 -35.67
CA THR A 96 31.83 -42.69 -36.99
C THR A 96 33.03 -41.76 -37.15
N PHE A 97 33.33 -40.99 -36.10
CA PHE A 97 34.46 -40.08 -35.98
C PHE A 97 35.54 -40.67 -35.06
N THR A 98 36.74 -40.11 -35.11
CA THR A 98 37.91 -40.60 -34.34
C THR A 98 38.37 -39.66 -33.24
N GLU A 99 37.81 -38.45 -33.17
CA GLU A 99 38.14 -37.49 -32.12
C GLU A 99 37.26 -37.72 -30.88
N PRO A 100 37.79 -37.69 -29.65
CA PRO A 100 37.01 -37.92 -28.42
C PRO A 100 36.21 -36.66 -28.03
N ARG A 101 35.40 -36.15 -28.96
CA ARG A 101 34.50 -35.02 -28.77
C ARG A 101 33.26 -35.18 -29.65
N SER A 102 32.11 -34.85 -29.08
CA SER A 102 30.85 -34.70 -29.81
C SER A 102 30.75 -33.28 -30.36
N GLU A 103 30.26 -33.16 -31.60
CA GLU A 103 29.84 -31.90 -32.22
C GLU A 103 28.33 -31.96 -32.48
N LEU A 104 27.56 -31.79 -31.40
CA LEU A 104 26.10 -31.87 -31.44
C LEU A 104 25.53 -30.61 -32.09
N LYS A 105 25.04 -30.73 -33.32
CA LYS A 105 24.38 -29.64 -34.06
C LYS A 105 22.88 -29.74 -33.91
N ILE A 106 22.23 -28.64 -33.57
CA ILE A 106 20.78 -28.53 -33.44
C ILE A 106 20.32 -27.45 -34.41
N LYS A 107 19.49 -27.82 -35.38
CA LYS A 107 18.86 -26.91 -36.32
C LYS A 107 17.40 -26.69 -35.92
N PHE A 108 16.96 -25.44 -35.88
CA PHE A 108 15.56 -25.09 -35.63
C PHE A 108 14.89 -24.56 -36.90
N THR A 109 13.67 -25.02 -37.19
CA THR A 109 12.80 -24.45 -38.21
C THR A 109 11.37 -24.31 -37.67
N SER A 110 10.57 -23.43 -38.27
CA SER A 110 9.18 -23.25 -37.86
C SER A 110 8.30 -22.88 -39.05
N ASN A 111 7.04 -23.29 -39.02
CA ASN A 111 6.03 -22.82 -39.96
C ASN A 111 5.61 -21.36 -39.67
N SER A 112 5.96 -20.81 -38.50
CA SER A 112 5.84 -19.39 -38.18
C SER A 112 7.17 -18.69 -38.42
N SER A 113 7.15 -17.58 -39.17
CA SER A 113 8.34 -16.74 -39.37
C SER A 113 8.87 -16.09 -38.09
N SER A 114 8.04 -15.99 -37.05
CA SER A 114 8.40 -15.48 -35.73
C SER A 114 8.53 -16.60 -34.68
N GLY A 115 8.60 -17.86 -35.10
CA GLY A 115 8.80 -18.99 -34.20
C GLY A 115 10.18 -18.92 -33.52
N LEU A 116 10.22 -19.24 -32.24
CA LEU A 116 11.46 -19.32 -31.45
C LEU A 116 11.65 -20.73 -30.90
N GLY A 117 12.86 -21.25 -31.00
CA GLY A 117 13.26 -22.51 -30.41
C GLY A 117 14.16 -22.28 -29.19
N TYR A 118 14.20 -23.23 -28.27
CA TYR A 118 15.09 -23.19 -27.11
C TYR A 118 15.62 -24.59 -26.83
N LEU A 119 16.88 -24.66 -26.41
CA LEU A 119 17.43 -25.85 -25.77
C LEU A 119 17.20 -25.71 -24.27
N ASP A 120 16.51 -26.67 -23.67
CA ASP A 120 16.40 -26.76 -22.22
C ASP A 120 17.69 -27.41 -21.69
N TRP A 121 17.84 -28.71 -21.92
CA TRP A 121 19.05 -29.46 -21.59
C TRP A 121 19.36 -30.55 -22.60
N PHE A 122 20.60 -31.04 -22.56
CA PHE A 122 20.98 -32.30 -23.21
C PHE A 122 21.96 -33.10 -22.37
N GLU A 123 21.93 -34.41 -22.54
CA GLU A 123 22.82 -35.39 -21.92
C GLU A 123 23.45 -36.25 -23.01
N ILE A 124 24.73 -36.58 -22.82
CA ILE A 124 25.48 -37.49 -23.68
C ILE A 124 26.04 -38.59 -22.79
N PHE A 125 25.52 -39.80 -22.93
CA PHE A 125 26.02 -40.98 -22.24
C PHE A 125 26.91 -41.77 -23.19
N TYR A 126 28.08 -42.18 -22.73
CA TYR A 126 29.02 -42.94 -23.54
C TYR A 126 29.83 -43.88 -22.66
N SER A 127 30.29 -44.99 -23.26
CA SER A 127 31.24 -45.87 -22.60
C SER A 127 32.62 -45.22 -22.58
N ARG A 128 33.21 -45.15 -21.39
CA ARG A 128 34.48 -44.48 -21.13
C ARG A 128 35.52 -45.47 -20.63
N LEU A 129 36.68 -45.47 -21.26
CA LEU A 129 37.87 -46.18 -20.79
C LEU A 129 38.33 -45.59 -19.44
N LEU A 130 38.88 -46.44 -18.57
CA LEU A 130 39.38 -46.07 -17.24
C LEU A 130 40.68 -45.24 -17.32
N ILE A 131 40.60 -44.03 -17.85
CA ILE A 131 41.71 -43.11 -18.08
C ILE A 131 41.43 -41.80 -17.35
N SER A 132 42.27 -41.49 -16.38
CA SER A 132 42.23 -40.24 -15.60
C SER A 132 42.34 -39.01 -16.52
N GLN A 133 41.70 -37.92 -16.11
CA GLN A 133 41.83 -36.62 -16.74
C GLN A 133 42.08 -35.58 -15.65
N ASN A 134 43.14 -34.78 -15.80
CA ASN A 134 43.58 -33.81 -14.79
C ASN A 134 43.72 -34.46 -13.40
N ASP A 135 44.31 -35.66 -13.34
CA ASP A 135 44.47 -36.47 -12.13
C ASP A 135 43.16 -36.84 -11.42
N ILE A 136 42.03 -36.89 -12.12
CA ILE A 136 40.75 -37.31 -11.54
C ILE A 136 40.11 -38.39 -12.42
N PHE A 137 39.53 -39.39 -11.78
CA PHE A 137 38.63 -40.33 -12.42
C PHE A 137 37.52 -40.77 -11.47
N SER A 138 36.28 -40.80 -11.96
CA SER A 138 35.14 -41.31 -11.19
C SER A 138 34.24 -42.19 -12.04
N PHE A 139 33.69 -43.25 -11.46
CA PHE A 139 32.80 -44.18 -12.16
C PHE A 139 31.91 -44.97 -11.18
N HIS A 140 30.80 -45.47 -11.69
CA HIS A 140 29.96 -46.46 -11.02
C HIS A 140 30.42 -47.87 -11.39
N THR A 141 30.58 -48.76 -10.41
CA THR A 141 30.92 -50.16 -10.69
C THR A 141 29.79 -50.88 -11.41
N GLN A 142 30.11 -51.95 -12.12
CA GLN A 142 29.09 -52.81 -12.72
C GLN A 142 28.21 -53.45 -11.64
N ASP A 143 26.93 -53.67 -11.97
CA ASP A 143 26.01 -54.40 -11.11
C ASP A 143 26.22 -55.92 -11.27
N THR A 144 27.03 -56.50 -10.36
CA THR A 144 27.43 -57.91 -10.41
C THR A 144 27.75 -58.41 -9.01
N THR A 145 27.80 -59.73 -8.83
CA THR A 145 28.21 -60.40 -7.58
C THR A 145 29.69 -60.82 -7.57
N SER A 146 30.43 -60.51 -8.64
CA SER A 146 31.82 -60.93 -8.81
C SER A 146 32.82 -60.00 -8.12
N VAL A 147 34.02 -60.53 -7.83
CA VAL A 147 35.18 -59.69 -7.53
C VAL A 147 35.64 -59.04 -8.82
N ALA A 148 35.42 -57.73 -8.95
CA ALA A 148 35.86 -56.97 -10.12
C ALA A 148 37.24 -56.36 -9.87
N LYS A 149 38.12 -56.49 -10.88
CA LYS A 149 39.42 -55.83 -10.89
C LYS A 149 39.34 -54.60 -11.79
N TYR A 150 39.72 -53.44 -11.24
CA TYR A 150 39.79 -52.18 -11.97
C TYR A 150 41.24 -51.75 -12.11
N ASN A 151 41.60 -51.20 -13.28
CA ASN A 151 42.89 -50.59 -13.54
C ASN A 151 42.66 -49.23 -14.19
N ILE A 152 42.97 -48.15 -13.47
CA ILE A 152 42.80 -46.79 -13.95
C ILE A 152 44.17 -46.24 -14.31
N ILE A 153 44.33 -45.77 -15.54
CA ILE A 153 45.61 -45.27 -16.08
C ILE A 153 45.58 -43.75 -16.25
N GLY A 154 46.73 -43.15 -16.57
CA GLY A 154 46.78 -41.74 -17.03
C GLY A 154 46.82 -40.69 -15.92
N PHE A 155 47.27 -41.03 -14.72
CA PHE A 155 47.61 -40.07 -13.68
C PHE A 155 49.01 -39.49 -13.92
N SER A 156 49.25 -38.28 -13.44
CA SER A 156 50.52 -37.56 -13.56
C SER A 156 51.65 -38.14 -12.69
N SER A 157 51.28 -38.90 -11.65
CA SER A 157 52.22 -39.53 -10.71
C SER A 157 51.63 -40.80 -10.09
N ASN A 158 52.43 -41.51 -9.28
CA ASN A 158 52.00 -42.69 -8.52
C ASN A 158 51.32 -42.35 -7.17
N ASP A 159 51.22 -41.07 -6.81
CA ASP A 159 50.54 -40.61 -5.59
C ASP A 159 49.04 -40.47 -5.87
N ILE A 160 48.32 -41.59 -5.81
CA ILE A 160 46.90 -41.66 -6.14
C ILE A 160 46.13 -42.15 -4.91
N GLN A 161 44.99 -41.52 -4.61
CA GLN A 161 44.05 -42.01 -3.61
C GLN A 161 42.78 -42.48 -4.30
N VAL A 162 42.26 -43.63 -3.87
CA VAL A 162 41.00 -44.19 -4.38
C VAL A 162 40.03 -44.25 -3.22
N PHE A 163 38.84 -43.72 -3.45
CA PHE A 163 37.76 -43.65 -2.47
C PHE A 163 36.53 -44.41 -2.98
N ASP A 164 35.90 -45.16 -2.09
CA ASP A 164 34.52 -45.60 -2.21
C ASP A 164 33.64 -44.49 -1.59
N VAL A 165 32.94 -43.76 -2.45
CA VAL A 165 32.09 -42.63 -2.11
C VAL A 165 30.60 -42.96 -2.25
N SER A 166 30.25 -44.25 -2.29
CA SER A 166 28.86 -44.71 -2.38
C SER A 166 27.98 -44.17 -1.23
N GLU A 167 28.59 -43.92 -0.07
CA GLU A 167 28.00 -43.21 1.06
C GLU A 167 28.69 -41.85 1.23
N PHE A 168 28.10 -40.76 0.72
CA PHE A 168 28.70 -39.42 0.76
C PHE A 168 29.11 -38.94 2.17
N GLN A 169 28.39 -39.36 3.21
CA GLN A 169 28.69 -39.00 4.61
C GLN A 169 29.84 -39.83 5.21
N ASN A 170 30.28 -40.88 4.53
CA ASN A 170 31.22 -41.88 5.03
C ASN A 170 32.11 -42.41 3.90
N ALA A 171 32.78 -41.49 3.18
CA ALA A 171 33.73 -41.85 2.14
C ALA A 171 34.88 -42.69 2.71
N LYS A 172 35.16 -43.84 2.10
CA LYS A 172 36.18 -44.80 2.57
C LYS A 172 37.33 -44.86 1.58
N VAL A 173 38.56 -44.89 2.08
CA VAL A 173 39.73 -45.17 1.23
C VAL A 173 39.74 -46.64 0.85
N VAL A 174 39.88 -46.95 -0.44
CA VAL A 174 40.09 -48.32 -0.93
C VAL A 174 41.50 -48.76 -0.54
N THR A 175 41.59 -49.87 0.19
CA THR A 175 42.87 -50.34 0.74
C THR A 175 43.65 -51.19 -0.26
N SER A 176 44.98 -51.15 -0.14
CA SER A 176 45.93 -51.94 -0.94
C SER A 176 45.87 -51.77 -2.47
N PRO A 177 45.71 -50.54 -3.03
CA PRO A 177 45.89 -50.37 -4.47
C PRO A 177 47.34 -50.64 -4.88
N VAL A 178 47.55 -51.26 -6.04
CA VAL A 178 48.87 -51.41 -6.65
C VAL A 178 49.12 -50.21 -7.56
N MET A 179 50.17 -49.45 -7.25
CA MET A 179 50.59 -48.26 -8.01
C MET A 179 51.76 -48.57 -8.94
N ALA A 180 51.54 -48.46 -10.25
CA ALA A 180 52.58 -48.71 -11.26
C ALA A 180 52.31 -47.91 -12.55
N ASN A 181 52.42 -46.59 -12.51
CA ASN A 181 51.97 -45.65 -13.56
C ASN A 181 50.45 -45.76 -13.88
N SER A 182 49.74 -46.48 -13.03
CA SER A 182 48.30 -46.72 -12.99
C SER A 182 47.92 -47.10 -11.56
N VAL A 183 46.63 -47.06 -11.24
CA VAL A 183 46.10 -47.57 -9.97
C VAL A 183 45.24 -48.81 -10.24
N THR A 184 45.64 -49.95 -9.69
CA THR A 184 44.90 -51.20 -9.77
C THR A 184 44.37 -51.62 -8.42
N PHE A 185 43.08 -51.98 -8.34
CA PHE A 185 42.46 -52.47 -7.10
C PHE A 185 41.34 -53.47 -7.42
N GLN A 186 40.90 -54.20 -6.40
CA GLN A 186 39.80 -55.16 -6.50
C GLN A 186 38.68 -54.76 -5.53
N LEU A 187 37.44 -54.94 -5.97
CA LEU A 187 36.26 -54.73 -5.14
C LEU A 187 35.39 -55.98 -5.18
N GLN A 188 34.93 -56.42 -4.02
CA GLN A 188 33.79 -57.32 -3.95
C GLN A 188 32.52 -56.51 -4.24
N LEU A 189 31.80 -56.91 -5.29
CA LEU A 189 30.55 -56.28 -5.70
C LEU A 189 29.36 -57.14 -5.29
N ASN A 190 28.22 -56.48 -5.09
CA ASN A 190 26.96 -57.12 -4.75
C ASN A 190 25.87 -56.67 -5.72
N SER A 191 25.03 -57.60 -6.15
CA SER A 191 23.89 -57.31 -7.02
C SER A 191 22.97 -56.26 -6.39
N GLY A 192 22.53 -55.28 -7.18
CA GLY A 192 21.69 -54.15 -6.76
C GLY A 192 22.41 -53.08 -5.94
N ILE A 193 23.72 -53.19 -5.72
CA ILE A 193 24.52 -52.25 -4.92
C ILE A 193 25.80 -51.86 -5.67
N PRO A 194 25.69 -51.17 -6.83
CA PRO A 194 26.86 -50.60 -7.48
C PRO A 194 27.53 -49.60 -6.54
N LYS A 195 28.86 -49.55 -6.60
CA LYS A 195 29.70 -48.64 -5.82
C LYS A 195 30.11 -47.43 -6.64
N ASP A 196 30.22 -46.30 -5.98
CA ASP A 196 30.72 -45.06 -6.56
C ASP A 196 32.19 -44.91 -6.19
N ILE A 197 33.06 -44.94 -7.21
CA ILE A 197 34.50 -44.88 -7.01
C ILE A 197 35.05 -43.55 -7.49
N TYR A 198 35.88 -42.92 -6.68
CA TYR A 198 36.57 -41.67 -6.97
C TYR A 198 38.09 -41.85 -6.77
N ALA A 199 38.86 -41.71 -7.84
CA ALA A 199 40.33 -41.76 -7.82
C ALA A 199 40.91 -40.39 -8.12
N VAL A 200 41.87 -39.95 -7.31
CA VAL A 200 42.46 -38.60 -7.38
C VAL A 200 43.98 -38.65 -7.18
N GLY A 201 44.71 -37.97 -8.05
CA GLY A 201 46.15 -37.71 -7.93
C GLY A 201 46.44 -36.27 -7.46
N PRO A 202 47.72 -35.86 -7.40
CA PRO A 202 48.12 -34.64 -6.69
C PRO A 202 47.53 -33.36 -7.29
N THR A 203 47.33 -33.29 -8.61
CA THR A 203 46.73 -32.09 -9.25
C THR A 203 45.20 -32.14 -9.31
N GLY A 204 44.59 -33.26 -8.89
CA GLY A 204 43.15 -33.46 -8.92
C GLY A 204 42.41 -32.95 -7.67
N TYR A 205 43.14 -32.64 -6.59
CA TYR A 205 42.55 -32.05 -5.39
C TYR A 205 41.99 -30.65 -5.70
N LYS A 206 40.70 -30.45 -5.41
CA LYS A 206 40.07 -29.13 -5.51
C LYS A 206 40.53 -28.26 -4.32
N THR A 207 40.92 -27.03 -4.60
CA THR A 207 41.22 -26.02 -3.58
C THR A 207 40.01 -25.13 -3.36
N VAL A 208 39.72 -24.77 -2.11
CA VAL A 208 38.71 -23.75 -1.80
C VAL A 208 39.22 -22.40 -2.28
N SER A 209 38.44 -21.71 -3.12
CA SER A 209 38.85 -20.42 -3.69
C SER A 209 38.86 -19.30 -2.66
N ASN A 210 37.90 -19.30 -1.72
CA ASN A 210 37.79 -18.34 -0.63
C ASN A 210 37.11 -18.97 0.60
N LEU A 211 37.55 -18.57 1.79
CA LEU A 211 36.90 -18.90 3.06
C LEU A 211 36.43 -17.60 3.71
N THR A 212 35.16 -17.55 4.09
CA THR A 212 34.58 -16.43 4.85
C THR A 212 34.30 -16.87 6.27
N LYS A 213 34.59 -15.99 7.23
CA LYS A 213 34.28 -16.24 8.64
C LYS A 213 32.79 -15.94 8.89
N VAL A 214 32.06 -16.92 9.39
CA VAL A 214 30.69 -16.75 9.89
C VAL A 214 30.76 -16.58 11.41
N ASN A 215 30.00 -15.63 11.96
CA ASN A 215 29.90 -15.46 13.41
C ASN A 215 29.11 -16.62 14.04
N ASN A 216 29.40 -16.97 15.29
CA ASN A 216 28.60 -17.95 16.01
C ASN A 216 27.14 -17.49 16.10
N GLN A 217 26.22 -18.38 15.72
CA GLN A 217 24.77 -18.17 15.72
C GLN A 217 24.07 -19.44 16.23
N ASN A 218 22.84 -19.30 16.74
CA ASN A 218 22.09 -20.42 17.32
C ASN A 218 20.57 -20.16 17.27
N LEU A 219 20.02 -20.04 16.07
CA LEU A 219 18.56 -19.90 15.88
C LEU A 219 17.80 -21.10 16.44
N HIS A 220 18.37 -22.31 16.34
CA HIS A 220 17.80 -23.51 16.97
C HIS A 220 17.57 -23.33 18.48
N GLY A 221 18.55 -22.77 19.19
CA GLY A 221 18.47 -22.51 20.63
C GLY A 221 17.55 -21.34 20.97
N VAL A 222 17.64 -20.23 20.24
CA VAL A 222 16.84 -19.01 20.49
C VAL A 222 15.34 -19.30 20.42
N VAL A 223 14.90 -20.07 19.43
CA VAL A 223 13.47 -20.38 19.29
C VAL A 223 13.00 -21.44 20.29
N SER A 224 13.91 -22.29 20.78
CA SER A 224 13.59 -23.36 21.73
C SER A 224 13.60 -22.90 23.21
N TYR A 225 14.16 -21.72 23.52
CA TYR A 225 14.35 -21.27 24.90
C TYR A 225 13.22 -20.34 25.37
N GLY A 226 12.31 -20.87 26.20
CA GLY A 226 11.54 -20.18 27.25
C GLY A 226 10.50 -19.12 26.89
N ASP A 227 10.77 -18.25 25.91
CA ASP A 227 9.86 -17.17 25.55
C ASP A 227 8.82 -17.65 24.55
N SER A 228 7.54 -17.41 24.84
CA SER A 228 6.44 -17.69 23.91
C SER A 228 6.47 -16.67 22.77
N ILE A 229 7.41 -16.80 21.83
CA ILE A 229 7.51 -15.96 20.63
C ILE A 229 6.21 -16.04 19.85
N GLN A 230 5.62 -14.89 19.54
CA GLN A 230 4.34 -14.78 18.81
C GLN A 230 4.51 -14.22 17.41
N PHE A 231 5.58 -13.47 17.19
CA PHE A 231 5.86 -12.77 15.93
C PHE A 231 7.33 -12.91 15.55
N ILE A 232 7.62 -13.31 14.32
CA ILE A 232 8.97 -13.31 13.77
C ILE A 232 9.04 -12.27 12.64
N ILE A 233 10.04 -11.39 12.70
CA ILE A 233 10.41 -10.48 11.62
C ILE A 233 11.70 -11.04 11.00
N ILE A 234 11.61 -11.53 9.77
CA ILE A 234 12.78 -11.93 8.99
C ILE A 234 13.19 -10.71 8.17
N SER A 235 14.44 -10.28 8.30
CA SER A 235 14.94 -9.05 7.70
C SER A 235 16.31 -9.29 7.08
N HIS A 236 16.59 -8.63 5.96
CA HIS A 236 17.97 -8.47 5.52
C HIS A 236 18.74 -7.57 6.50
N SER A 237 20.05 -7.79 6.63
CA SER A 237 20.93 -7.06 7.55
C SER A 237 20.84 -5.53 7.41
N GLU A 238 20.72 -5.03 6.18
CA GLU A 238 20.54 -3.60 5.85
C GLU A 238 19.33 -2.94 6.55
N PHE A 239 18.28 -3.72 6.83
CA PHE A 239 17.03 -3.22 7.41
C PHE A 239 16.85 -3.62 8.87
N LYS A 240 17.81 -4.32 9.47
CA LYS A 240 17.73 -4.85 10.84
C LYS A 240 17.43 -3.77 11.89
N ASN A 241 17.95 -2.55 11.70
CA ASN A 241 17.63 -1.42 12.57
C ASN A 241 16.15 -1.02 12.49
N ALA A 242 15.57 -0.98 11.29
CA ALA A 242 14.16 -0.69 11.08
C ALA A 242 13.30 -1.82 11.68
N ALA A 243 13.67 -3.09 11.44
CA ALA A 243 13.01 -4.25 12.05
C ALA A 243 12.97 -4.18 13.58
N ASN A 244 14.09 -3.79 14.23
CA ASN A 244 14.16 -3.61 15.68
C ASN A 244 13.26 -2.47 16.20
N ARG A 245 13.09 -1.39 15.43
CA ARG A 245 12.12 -0.32 15.77
C ARG A 245 10.70 -0.86 15.80
N LEU A 246 10.32 -1.69 14.80
CA LEU A 246 9.02 -2.32 14.76
C LEU A 246 8.83 -3.34 15.90
N LYS A 247 9.84 -4.16 16.20
CA LYS A 247 9.85 -5.05 17.39
C LYS A 247 9.58 -4.27 18.67
N ASN A 248 10.31 -3.18 18.91
CA ASN A 248 10.13 -2.36 20.11
C ASN A 248 8.70 -1.79 20.21
N HIS A 249 8.12 -1.42 19.07
CA HIS A 249 6.73 -0.99 19.02
C HIS A 249 5.76 -2.13 19.36
N ARG A 250 5.92 -3.30 18.73
CA ARG A 250 5.09 -4.51 18.97
C ARG A 250 5.18 -5.02 20.40
N GLU A 251 6.32 -4.85 21.05
CA GLU A 251 6.54 -5.22 22.45
C GLU A 251 6.06 -4.15 23.44
N GLY A 252 5.91 -2.89 23.00
CA GLY A 252 5.48 -1.75 23.82
C GLY A 252 3.97 -1.44 23.81
N ILE A 253 3.19 -2.00 22.89
CA ILE A 253 1.74 -1.71 22.72
C ILE A 253 0.85 -2.47 23.72
N GLY A 254 0.79 -2.04 24.99
CA GLY A 254 -0.28 -2.40 25.95
C GLY A 254 -0.79 -3.86 25.92
N PRO A 255 -2.12 -4.12 25.96
CA PRO A 255 -2.68 -5.48 25.91
C PRO A 255 -2.52 -6.19 24.55
N ASP A 256 -1.99 -5.49 23.54
CA ASP A 256 -1.73 -5.99 22.19
C ASP A 256 -0.28 -6.44 21.98
N ARG A 257 0.51 -6.48 23.06
CA ARG A 257 1.92 -6.89 23.06
C ARG A 257 2.11 -8.22 22.33
N LEU A 258 3.09 -8.24 21.42
CA LEU A 258 3.58 -9.44 20.75
C LEU A 258 5.04 -9.65 21.09
N GLN A 259 5.37 -10.76 21.73
CA GLN A 259 6.77 -11.16 21.92
C GLN A 259 7.37 -11.43 20.53
N THR A 260 8.37 -10.63 20.15
CA THR A 260 8.81 -10.54 18.76
C THR A 260 10.28 -10.93 18.62
N LEU A 261 10.61 -11.79 17.68
CA LEU A 261 11.99 -12.13 17.33
C LEU A 261 12.35 -11.48 15.99
N VAL A 262 13.48 -10.78 15.92
CA VAL A 262 14.06 -10.28 14.66
C VAL A 262 15.19 -11.21 14.27
N VAL A 263 15.16 -11.73 13.05
CA VAL A 263 16.14 -12.69 12.54
C VAL A 263 16.75 -12.15 11.25
N ASP A 264 18.07 -12.23 11.13
CA ASP A 264 18.74 -11.93 9.87
C ASP A 264 18.54 -13.10 8.90
N VAL A 265 18.17 -12.82 7.66
CA VAL A 265 17.91 -13.88 6.68
C VAL A 265 19.16 -14.72 6.40
N ASP A 266 20.36 -14.13 6.49
CA ASP A 266 21.62 -14.85 6.31
C ASP A 266 21.88 -15.86 7.44
N GLU A 267 21.43 -15.57 8.67
CA GLU A 267 21.52 -16.51 9.78
C GLU A 267 20.64 -17.75 9.50
N ILE A 268 19.49 -17.56 8.85
CA ILE A 268 18.61 -18.67 8.43
C ILE A 268 19.31 -19.52 7.36
N TYR A 269 19.96 -18.90 6.38
CA TYR A 269 20.68 -19.65 5.33
C TYR A 269 21.81 -20.49 5.92
N ASN A 270 22.56 -19.96 6.87
CA ASN A 270 23.67 -20.68 7.50
C ASN A 270 23.18 -21.92 8.27
N GLU A 271 22.08 -21.83 9.03
CA GLU A 271 21.60 -22.93 9.88
C GLU A 271 20.62 -23.90 9.19
N PHE A 272 19.83 -23.44 8.23
CA PHE A 272 18.76 -24.23 7.60
C PHE A 272 18.94 -24.45 6.08
N GLY A 273 19.93 -23.79 5.47
CA GLY A 273 20.25 -23.89 4.04
C GLY A 273 21.68 -24.31 3.72
N GLY A 274 22.52 -24.57 4.73
CA GLY A 274 23.95 -24.87 4.53
C GLY A 274 24.74 -23.71 3.90
N GLY A 275 24.30 -22.48 4.13
CA GLY A 275 24.87 -21.25 3.55
C GLY A 275 24.30 -20.85 2.19
N LEU A 276 23.35 -21.61 1.63
CA LEU A 276 22.69 -21.27 0.36
C LEU A 276 21.50 -20.33 0.59
N SER A 277 21.47 -19.23 -0.17
CA SER A 277 20.31 -18.32 -0.24
C SER A 277 19.14 -19.03 -0.93
N SER A 278 18.26 -19.66 -0.14
CA SER A 278 17.18 -20.50 -0.64
C SER A 278 15.86 -20.20 0.09
N PRO A 279 14.74 -20.05 -0.65
CA PRO A 279 13.40 -20.02 -0.05
C PRO A 279 13.11 -21.21 0.87
N MET A 280 13.70 -22.38 0.59
CA MET A 280 13.57 -23.57 1.41
C MET A 280 14.10 -23.39 2.83
N ALA A 281 15.21 -22.67 2.99
CA ALA A 281 15.81 -22.43 4.30
C ALA A 281 14.86 -21.61 5.19
N ILE A 282 14.21 -20.58 4.62
CA ILE A 282 13.21 -19.75 5.30
C ILE A 282 12.02 -20.60 5.74
N ARG A 283 11.45 -21.41 4.84
CA ARG A 283 10.34 -22.32 5.18
C ARG A 283 10.74 -23.30 6.28
N ASN A 284 11.92 -23.91 6.19
CA ASN A 284 12.39 -24.90 7.15
C ASN A 284 12.62 -24.28 8.53
N PHE A 285 13.18 -23.08 8.58
CA PHE A 285 13.29 -22.31 9.82
C PHE A 285 11.92 -22.01 10.42
N LEU A 286 10.97 -21.50 9.64
CA LEU A 286 9.62 -21.18 10.14
C LEU A 286 8.88 -22.44 10.62
N LYS A 287 9.03 -23.57 9.92
CA LYS A 287 8.46 -24.85 10.34
C LYS A 287 9.08 -25.33 11.65
N PHE A 288 10.41 -25.26 11.77
CA PHE A 288 11.11 -25.58 13.00
C PHE A 288 10.63 -24.69 14.14
N ALA A 289 10.56 -23.38 13.90
CA ALA A 289 10.14 -22.39 14.88
C ALA A 289 8.72 -22.68 15.38
N TYR A 290 7.78 -22.91 14.46
CA TYR A 290 6.40 -23.27 14.79
C TYR A 290 6.29 -24.53 15.65
N ASN A 291 7.05 -25.58 15.29
CA ASN A 291 7.03 -26.86 16.02
C ASN A 291 7.70 -26.77 17.39
N SER A 292 8.72 -25.92 17.54
CA SER A 292 9.45 -25.71 18.79
C SER A 292 8.77 -24.69 19.71
N SER A 293 7.88 -23.84 19.20
CA SER A 293 7.18 -22.84 20.01
C SER A 293 6.26 -23.48 21.06
N PRO A 294 6.38 -23.10 22.35
CA PRO A 294 5.49 -23.57 23.40
C PRO A 294 4.03 -23.31 23.05
N ALA A 295 3.20 -24.35 23.15
CA ALA A 295 1.77 -24.32 22.83
C ALA A 295 1.43 -23.71 21.44
N GLN A 296 2.36 -23.79 20.46
CA GLN A 296 2.21 -23.18 19.13
C GLN A 296 1.87 -21.68 19.22
N SER A 297 2.59 -20.97 20.09
CA SER A 297 2.38 -19.54 20.35
C SER A 297 2.72 -18.63 19.18
N LEU A 298 3.56 -19.07 18.23
CA LEU A 298 3.90 -18.34 17.01
C LEU A 298 2.66 -18.18 16.11
N LYS A 299 2.36 -16.94 15.72
CA LYS A 299 1.16 -16.59 14.93
C LYS A 299 1.45 -15.77 13.68
N TYR A 300 2.50 -14.96 13.72
CA TYR A 300 2.78 -13.96 12.69
C TYR A 300 4.21 -14.09 12.15
N VAL A 301 4.36 -13.84 10.85
CA VAL A 301 5.65 -13.69 10.16
C VAL A 301 5.61 -12.44 9.31
N LEU A 302 6.63 -11.59 9.42
CA LEU A 302 6.84 -10.46 8.53
C LEU A 302 8.16 -10.61 7.81
N LEU A 303 8.13 -10.57 6.48
CA LEU A 303 9.33 -10.46 5.65
C LEU A 303 9.62 -8.99 5.39
N LEU A 304 10.78 -8.50 5.81
CA LEU A 304 11.20 -7.11 5.64
C LEU A 304 12.34 -7.05 4.62
N GLY A 305 11.97 -6.79 3.38
CA GLY A 305 12.84 -6.73 2.21
C GLY A 305 12.10 -7.15 0.95
N ASP A 306 12.47 -6.56 -0.18
CA ASP A 306 11.89 -6.93 -1.47
C ASP A 306 12.43 -8.25 -2.03
N GLY A 307 11.71 -8.83 -2.99
CA GLY A 307 12.01 -10.11 -3.63
C GLY A 307 12.32 -9.98 -5.13
N ASP A 308 12.79 -11.08 -5.73
CA ASP A 308 13.10 -11.20 -7.16
C ASP A 308 12.80 -12.64 -7.59
N TYR A 309 12.14 -12.84 -8.74
CA TYR A 309 11.92 -14.16 -9.34
C TYR A 309 13.26 -14.85 -9.66
N ASP A 310 14.27 -14.08 -10.07
CA ASP A 310 15.64 -14.54 -10.31
C ASP A 310 16.46 -14.50 -9.01
N TYR A 311 15.94 -15.16 -7.97
CA TYR A 311 16.62 -15.20 -6.68
C TYR A 311 18.00 -15.87 -6.72
N ARG A 312 18.27 -16.67 -7.77
CA ARG A 312 19.56 -17.32 -8.04
C ARG A 312 20.56 -16.41 -8.75
N ARG A 313 20.14 -15.22 -9.19
CA ARG A 313 20.95 -14.22 -9.91
C ARG A 313 21.59 -14.80 -11.17
N ILE A 314 20.79 -15.49 -11.97
CA ILE A 314 21.21 -16.12 -13.23
C ILE A 314 21.45 -15.03 -14.28
N THR A 315 20.53 -14.08 -14.40
CA THR A 315 20.62 -12.94 -15.33
C THR A 315 20.57 -11.59 -14.63
N THR A 316 20.01 -11.51 -13.42
CA THR A 316 19.95 -10.26 -12.66
C THR A 316 21.22 -10.01 -11.85
N SER A 317 21.54 -8.73 -11.66
CA SER A 317 22.66 -8.28 -10.81
C SER A 317 22.21 -7.41 -9.63
N GLY A 318 20.90 -7.19 -9.50
CA GLY A 318 20.30 -6.38 -8.45
C GLY A 318 20.34 -7.07 -7.08
N PRO A 319 20.14 -6.30 -6.00
CA PRO A 319 19.93 -6.86 -4.69
C PRO A 319 18.65 -7.70 -4.67
N ASN A 320 18.71 -8.84 -4.00
CA ASN A 320 17.56 -9.63 -3.60
C ASN A 320 17.65 -9.76 -2.08
N TRP A 321 16.79 -9.03 -1.35
CA TRP A 321 16.89 -8.92 0.10
C TRP A 321 16.28 -10.14 0.79
N ILE A 322 15.09 -10.56 0.35
CA ILE A 322 14.45 -11.79 0.80
C ILE A 322 13.81 -12.47 -0.41
N PRO A 323 14.26 -13.68 -0.79
CA PRO A 323 13.82 -14.33 -2.01
C PRO A 323 12.31 -14.59 -2.00
N ALA A 324 11.69 -14.49 -3.18
CA ALA A 324 10.32 -14.92 -3.40
C ALA A 324 10.25 -16.44 -3.52
N TRP A 325 9.08 -17.02 -3.26
CA TRP A 325 8.83 -18.41 -3.62
C TRP A 325 8.23 -18.49 -5.02
N GLU A 326 8.95 -19.08 -5.95
CA GLU A 326 8.51 -19.32 -7.33
C GLU A 326 7.93 -20.74 -7.53
N THR A 327 6.95 -20.86 -8.43
CA THR A 327 6.33 -22.15 -8.77
C THR A 327 7.11 -22.92 -9.85
N PRO A 328 7.00 -24.26 -9.88
CA PRO A 328 7.56 -25.06 -10.97
C PRO A 328 6.94 -24.75 -12.34
N GLU A 329 5.65 -24.41 -12.41
CA GLU A 329 4.88 -24.19 -13.65
C GLU A 329 5.28 -22.88 -14.37
N SER A 330 6.49 -22.82 -14.92
CA SER A 330 7.19 -21.58 -15.32
C SER A 330 6.79 -21.02 -16.69
N TYR A 331 5.91 -21.70 -17.41
CA TYR A 331 5.54 -21.34 -18.79
C TYR A 331 4.08 -21.01 -18.97
N SER A 332 3.25 -21.24 -17.95
CA SER A 332 1.84 -20.92 -17.97
C SER A 332 1.63 -19.53 -17.38
N ILE A 333 1.04 -18.60 -18.14
CA ILE A 333 0.74 -17.24 -17.65
C ILE A 333 -0.13 -17.30 -16.39
N ILE A 334 -1.02 -18.29 -16.30
CA ILE A 334 -1.91 -18.47 -15.16
C ILE A 334 -1.29 -19.30 -14.05
N ASN A 335 -0.47 -20.32 -14.32
CA ASN A 335 0.05 -21.20 -13.26
C ASN A 335 1.46 -20.83 -12.76
N SER A 336 2.19 -19.94 -13.44
CA SER A 336 3.45 -19.39 -12.96
C SER A 336 3.19 -18.23 -12.00
N TYR A 337 3.68 -18.30 -10.76
CA TYR A 337 3.53 -17.19 -9.81
C TYR A 337 4.50 -17.23 -8.63
N ALA A 338 4.78 -16.03 -8.11
CA ALA A 338 5.35 -15.82 -6.79
C ALA A 338 4.28 -15.91 -5.69
N SER A 339 4.62 -16.47 -4.53
CA SER A 339 3.73 -16.52 -3.36
C SER A 339 4.49 -16.48 -2.02
N GLU A 340 3.83 -16.00 -0.97
CA GLU A 340 4.34 -16.03 0.41
C GLU A 340 3.78 -17.21 1.23
N ASP A 341 2.68 -17.79 0.78
CA ASP A 341 2.01 -18.89 1.48
C ASP A 341 2.88 -20.13 1.70
N PRO A 342 3.74 -20.53 0.74
CA PRO A 342 4.58 -21.72 0.91
C PRO A 342 5.58 -21.62 2.08
N PHE A 343 6.02 -20.41 2.46
CA PHE A 343 6.88 -20.21 3.62
C PHE A 343 6.22 -20.63 4.93
N VAL A 344 4.89 -20.55 4.99
CA VAL A 344 4.08 -20.82 6.19
C VAL A 344 3.16 -22.04 6.01
N THR A 345 3.39 -22.86 4.98
CA THR A 345 2.66 -24.11 4.74
C THR A 345 3.55 -25.30 5.10
N PHE A 346 3.25 -25.97 6.21
CA PHE A 346 4.14 -26.98 6.81
C PHE A 346 3.76 -28.43 6.53
N ASP A 347 2.55 -28.65 6.01
CA ASP A 347 2.00 -29.94 5.62
C ASP A 347 1.63 -29.99 4.13
N ASN A 348 1.05 -31.11 3.71
CA ASN A 348 0.60 -31.32 2.32
C ASN A 348 -0.84 -30.83 2.08
N GLY A 349 -1.51 -30.26 3.09
CA GLY A 349 -2.89 -29.78 3.01
C GLY A 349 -3.03 -28.42 2.33
N GLY A 350 -1.91 -27.75 2.05
CA GLY A 350 -1.87 -26.48 1.30
C GLY A 350 -2.44 -25.29 2.09
N ARG A 351 -2.73 -25.44 3.37
CA ARG A 351 -3.22 -24.36 4.25
C ARG A 351 -2.04 -23.69 4.93
N VAL A 352 -2.14 -22.38 5.07
CA VAL A 352 -1.17 -21.59 5.84
C VAL A 352 -1.35 -21.86 7.33
N PHE A 353 -0.25 -21.93 8.07
CA PHE A 353 -0.21 -22.14 9.53
C PHE A 353 0.01 -20.84 10.31
N LEU A 354 0.52 -19.79 9.64
CA LEU A 354 0.85 -18.50 10.22
C LEU A 354 0.28 -17.38 9.33
N ALA A 355 -0.07 -16.25 9.94
CA ALA A 355 -0.38 -15.04 9.20
C ALA A 355 0.93 -14.41 8.70
N VAL A 356 1.07 -14.30 7.37
CA VAL A 356 2.27 -13.78 6.71
C VAL A 356 1.98 -12.43 6.04
N GLY A 357 2.96 -11.53 6.09
CA GLY A 357 2.99 -10.32 5.27
C GLY A 357 4.41 -9.93 4.89
N ARG A 358 4.55 -9.08 3.87
CA ARG A 358 5.84 -8.57 3.38
C ARG A 358 5.85 -7.05 3.36
N LEU A 359 6.93 -6.43 3.86
CA LEU A 359 7.28 -5.05 3.54
C LEU A 359 8.31 -5.10 2.40
N ALA A 360 7.84 -4.93 1.17
CA ALA A 360 8.64 -5.00 -0.05
C ALA A 360 9.45 -3.71 -0.25
N VAL A 361 10.47 -3.50 0.58
CA VAL A 361 11.27 -2.28 0.62
C VAL A 361 12.64 -2.51 -0.03
N ARG A 362 13.10 -1.52 -0.80
CA ARG A 362 14.36 -1.56 -1.55
C ARG A 362 15.44 -0.66 -0.94
N SER A 363 15.14 0.01 0.16
CA SER A 363 16.09 0.87 0.88
C SER A 363 15.74 1.04 2.35
N LEU A 364 16.73 1.42 3.16
CA LEU A 364 16.52 1.75 4.57
C LEU A 364 15.60 2.97 4.75
N VAL A 365 15.56 3.89 3.78
CA VAL A 365 14.66 5.05 3.79
C VAL A 365 13.21 4.60 3.66
N GLU A 366 12.92 3.72 2.71
CA GLU A 366 11.58 3.11 2.55
C GLU A 366 11.19 2.28 3.78
N ALA A 367 12.09 1.45 4.28
CA ALA A 367 11.86 0.65 5.49
C ALA A 367 11.45 1.53 6.69
N ASN A 368 12.18 2.63 6.92
CA ASN A 368 11.85 3.56 7.98
C ASN A 368 10.52 4.29 7.73
N ALA A 369 10.24 4.71 6.50
CA ALA A 369 9.01 5.41 6.16
C ALA A 369 7.76 4.53 6.41
N VAL A 370 7.82 3.25 6.07
CA VAL A 370 6.73 2.30 6.30
C VAL A 370 6.54 2.04 7.80
N ILE A 371 7.63 1.84 8.53
CA ILE A 371 7.57 1.62 9.98
C ILE A 371 7.06 2.86 10.71
N ASP A 372 7.46 4.06 10.30
CA ASP A 372 6.93 5.32 10.83
C ASP A 372 5.42 5.40 10.61
N LYS A 373 4.95 5.07 9.41
CA LYS A 373 3.52 5.01 9.06
C LYS A 373 2.74 4.01 9.93
N ILE A 374 3.30 2.82 10.15
CA ILE A 374 2.70 1.79 11.03
C ILE A 374 2.59 2.29 12.47
N ILE A 375 3.69 2.82 13.01
CA ILE A 375 3.73 3.31 14.40
C ILE A 375 2.75 4.47 14.58
N ASP A 376 2.70 5.39 13.63
CA ASP A 376 1.82 6.56 13.67
C ASP A 376 0.33 6.17 13.57
N TYR A 377 -0.02 5.23 12.68
CA TYR A 377 -1.38 4.70 12.56
C TYR A 377 -1.91 4.13 13.89
N GLU A 378 -1.05 3.45 14.65
CA GLU A 378 -1.45 2.77 15.88
C GLU A 378 -1.32 3.65 17.15
N LYS A 379 -0.36 4.58 17.19
CA LYS A 379 -0.17 5.49 18.34
C LYS A 379 -1.00 6.76 18.26
N ASN A 380 -1.21 7.30 17.06
CA ASN A 380 -1.88 8.59 16.85
C ASN A 380 -3.14 8.43 15.97
N PRO A 381 -4.10 7.55 16.34
CA PRO A 381 -5.25 7.30 15.50
C PRO A 381 -6.13 8.55 15.38
N VAL A 382 -6.44 8.96 14.16
CA VAL A 382 -7.37 10.06 13.89
C VAL A 382 -8.79 9.60 14.16
N ARG A 383 -9.42 10.19 15.20
CA ARG A 383 -10.79 9.89 15.61
C ARG A 383 -11.79 10.69 14.77
N ASP A 384 -12.12 10.14 13.61
CA ASP A 384 -13.03 10.75 12.63
C ASP A 384 -13.84 9.64 11.93
N PRO A 385 -15.10 9.91 11.50
CA PRO A 385 -15.96 8.99 10.75
C PRO A 385 -15.32 8.23 9.56
N TRP A 386 -14.17 8.63 9.01
CA TRP A 386 -13.47 7.86 7.99
C TRP A 386 -13.24 6.37 8.40
N LYS A 387 -13.10 6.11 9.71
CA LYS A 387 -12.97 4.76 10.29
C LYS A 387 -14.22 3.89 10.13
N MET A 388 -15.37 4.49 9.80
CA MET A 388 -16.62 3.79 9.53
C MET A 388 -16.90 3.66 8.03
N ARG A 389 -15.94 3.93 7.14
CA ARG A 389 -16.18 3.95 5.69
C ARG A 389 -15.44 2.83 4.96
N ALA A 390 -16.15 2.16 4.06
CA ALA A 390 -15.58 1.30 3.04
C ALA A 390 -15.98 1.81 1.66
N THR A 391 -14.99 1.94 0.77
CA THR A 391 -15.17 2.39 -0.61
C THR A 391 -14.98 1.23 -1.57
N PHE A 392 -15.94 1.03 -2.47
CA PHE A 392 -15.94 -0.04 -3.47
C PHE A 392 -15.82 0.57 -4.86
N VAL A 393 -14.77 0.18 -5.58
CA VAL A 393 -14.47 0.60 -6.94
C VAL A 393 -14.65 -0.60 -7.86
N ALA A 394 -15.34 -0.41 -8.99
CA ALA A 394 -15.59 -1.47 -9.97
C ALA A 394 -15.31 -0.99 -11.39
N ASP A 395 -14.66 -1.86 -12.17
CA ASP A 395 -14.41 -1.69 -13.61
C ASP A 395 -15.70 -1.64 -14.43
N ASP A 396 -15.67 -0.94 -15.57
CA ASP A 396 -16.85 -0.59 -16.35
C ASP A 396 -17.18 -1.54 -17.49
N GLY A 397 -16.35 -2.55 -17.78
CA GLY A 397 -16.65 -3.68 -18.68
C GLY A 397 -16.06 -3.60 -20.09
N PRO A 398 -16.27 -2.52 -20.88
CA PRO A 398 -15.77 -2.43 -22.23
C PRO A 398 -14.25 -2.27 -22.32
N ALA A 399 -13.63 -3.13 -23.12
CA ALA A 399 -12.25 -3.07 -23.55
C ALA A 399 -12.16 -2.91 -25.09
N ALA A 400 -10.94 -2.84 -25.64
CA ALA A 400 -10.75 -2.77 -27.08
C ALA A 400 -11.30 -4.04 -27.78
N GLY A 401 -12.49 -3.93 -28.38
CA GLY A 401 -13.13 -5.01 -29.13
C GLY A 401 -13.83 -6.09 -28.31
N ARG A 402 -14.00 -5.89 -26.99
CA ARG A 402 -14.73 -6.78 -26.08
C ARG A 402 -15.51 -5.98 -25.04
N ASP A 403 -16.58 -6.55 -24.51
CA ASP A 403 -17.34 -5.99 -23.39
C ASP A 403 -17.74 -7.11 -22.44
N GLU A 404 -17.27 -7.02 -21.20
CA GLU A 404 -17.51 -8.02 -20.15
C GLU A 404 -18.76 -7.71 -19.31
N GLY A 405 -19.50 -6.65 -19.68
CA GLY A 405 -20.71 -6.22 -19.01
C GLY A 405 -20.48 -5.93 -17.53
N SER A 406 -21.44 -6.29 -16.70
CA SER A 406 -21.47 -5.95 -15.27
C SER A 406 -20.58 -6.81 -14.37
N THR A 407 -19.80 -7.76 -14.90
CA THR A 407 -19.09 -8.78 -14.12
C THR A 407 -18.38 -8.23 -12.88
N HIS A 408 -17.56 -7.19 -13.04
CA HIS A 408 -16.81 -6.60 -11.93
C HIS A 408 -17.65 -5.74 -10.99
N THR A 409 -18.76 -5.17 -11.48
CA THR A 409 -19.74 -4.48 -10.63
C THR A 409 -20.55 -5.49 -9.81
N ASP A 410 -20.95 -6.63 -10.38
CA ASP A 410 -21.59 -7.74 -9.66
C ASP A 410 -20.67 -8.32 -8.58
N ASP A 411 -19.37 -8.45 -8.87
CA ASP A 411 -18.35 -8.86 -7.90
C ASP A 411 -18.25 -7.86 -6.75
N ALA A 412 -18.20 -6.56 -7.04
CA ALA A 412 -18.18 -5.50 -6.02
C ALA A 412 -19.47 -5.51 -5.17
N GLU A 413 -20.65 -5.63 -5.77
CA GLU A 413 -21.93 -5.76 -5.04
C GLU A 413 -21.97 -6.99 -4.14
N SER A 414 -21.33 -8.09 -4.54
CA SER A 414 -21.22 -9.29 -3.73
C SER A 414 -20.43 -9.03 -2.44
N VAL A 415 -19.35 -8.24 -2.50
CA VAL A 415 -18.58 -7.82 -1.32
C VAL A 415 -19.36 -6.80 -0.47
N VAL A 416 -20.08 -5.87 -1.11
CA VAL A 416 -20.97 -4.92 -0.44
C VAL A 416 -22.03 -5.68 0.38
N SER A 417 -22.60 -6.76 -0.16
CA SER A 417 -23.65 -7.54 0.52
C SER A 417 -23.23 -8.20 1.84
N VAL A 418 -21.93 -8.45 2.04
CA VAL A 418 -21.37 -9.00 3.28
C VAL A 418 -20.75 -7.94 4.19
N THR A 419 -20.78 -6.67 3.78
CA THR A 419 -20.31 -5.53 4.57
C THR A 419 -21.45 -5.06 5.49
N PRO A 420 -21.24 -4.97 6.82
CA PRO A 420 -22.29 -4.55 7.74
C PRO A 420 -22.85 -3.15 7.46
N ASN A 421 -24.15 -2.95 7.69
CA ASN A 421 -24.81 -1.64 7.52
C ASN A 421 -24.31 -0.56 8.51
N SER A 422 -23.58 -0.96 9.56
CA SER A 422 -22.86 -0.03 10.45
C SER A 422 -21.68 0.66 9.77
N ILE A 423 -21.22 0.13 8.63
CA ILE A 423 -20.16 0.70 7.81
C ILE A 423 -20.80 1.47 6.66
N GLU A 424 -20.39 2.72 6.49
CA GLU A 424 -20.74 3.55 5.35
C GLU A 424 -20.14 2.96 4.08
N GLN A 425 -21.01 2.49 3.19
CA GLN A 425 -20.64 1.90 1.90
C GLN A 425 -20.65 3.01 0.82
N ARG A 426 -19.47 3.40 0.34
CA ARG A 426 -19.29 4.33 -0.78
C ARG A 426 -18.98 3.56 -2.05
N LYS A 427 -19.60 3.92 -3.17
CA LYS A 427 -19.47 3.22 -4.46
C LYS A 427 -18.93 4.18 -5.51
N ILE A 428 -17.90 3.75 -6.22
CA ILE A 428 -17.30 4.45 -7.37
C ILE A 428 -17.25 3.44 -8.51
N TYR A 429 -18.38 3.28 -9.21
CA TYR A 429 -18.45 2.38 -10.36
C TYR A 429 -18.12 3.15 -11.61
N ILE A 430 -17.06 2.72 -12.30
CA ILE A 430 -16.44 3.48 -13.38
C ILE A 430 -17.39 3.67 -14.57
N VAL A 431 -18.40 2.80 -14.68
CA VAL A 431 -19.48 2.87 -15.67
C VAL A 431 -20.27 4.18 -15.57
N GLU A 432 -20.42 4.76 -14.39
CA GLU A 432 -21.15 6.03 -14.17
C GLU A 432 -20.35 7.28 -14.57
N TYR A 433 -19.06 7.13 -14.83
CA TYR A 433 -18.19 8.25 -15.16
C TYR A 433 -18.05 8.40 -16.68
N PRO A 434 -18.07 9.63 -17.22
CA PRO A 434 -18.00 9.86 -18.66
C PRO A 434 -16.67 9.40 -19.25
N THR A 435 -16.75 8.68 -20.38
CA THR A 435 -15.57 8.27 -21.15
C THR A 435 -15.07 9.43 -22.00
N VAL A 436 -13.78 9.71 -21.91
CA VAL A 436 -13.05 10.64 -22.79
C VAL A 436 -12.17 9.82 -23.75
N VAL A 437 -12.32 10.02 -25.05
CA VAL A 437 -11.51 9.32 -26.06
C VAL A 437 -10.32 10.19 -26.44
N THR A 438 -9.12 9.62 -26.32
CA THR A 438 -7.84 10.28 -26.66
C THR A 438 -7.10 9.47 -27.72
N SER A 439 -6.01 10.02 -28.28
CA SER A 439 -5.13 9.28 -29.21
C SER A 439 -4.52 8.01 -28.60
N VAL A 440 -4.45 7.93 -27.27
CA VAL A 440 -3.91 6.81 -26.49
C VAL A 440 -5.01 5.91 -25.91
N GLY A 441 -6.26 6.07 -26.35
CA GLY A 441 -7.40 5.21 -25.99
C GLY A 441 -8.47 5.91 -25.11
N ARG A 442 -9.40 5.09 -24.58
CA ARG A 442 -10.47 5.52 -23.66
C ARG A 442 -9.88 5.94 -22.31
N ARG A 443 -10.44 6.97 -21.67
CA ARG A 443 -10.04 7.49 -20.36
C ARG A 443 -11.25 7.83 -19.50
N LYS A 444 -11.09 7.76 -18.18
CA LYS A 444 -12.11 8.13 -17.17
C LYS A 444 -11.54 9.13 -16.16
N PRO A 445 -11.17 10.35 -16.57
CA PRO A 445 -10.45 11.30 -15.71
C PRO A 445 -11.24 11.69 -14.44
N THR A 446 -12.56 11.78 -14.53
CA THR A 446 -13.42 12.09 -13.38
C THR A 446 -13.51 10.93 -12.38
N ALA A 447 -13.34 9.68 -12.83
CA ALA A 447 -13.22 8.54 -11.92
C ALA A 447 -11.90 8.59 -11.13
N ASN A 448 -10.79 8.97 -11.78
CA ASN A 448 -9.50 9.18 -11.09
C ASN A 448 -9.61 10.26 -10.02
N GLN A 449 -10.23 11.39 -10.37
CA GLN A 449 -10.48 12.47 -9.41
C GLN A 449 -11.34 11.99 -8.24
N ALA A 450 -12.40 11.21 -8.49
CA ALA A 450 -13.27 10.67 -7.44
C ALA A 450 -12.52 9.71 -6.50
N ILE A 451 -11.67 8.82 -7.03
CA ILE A 451 -10.87 7.89 -6.23
C ILE A 451 -9.85 8.66 -5.36
N VAL A 452 -9.07 9.55 -5.96
CA VAL A 452 -8.08 10.37 -5.23
C VAL A 452 -8.76 11.21 -4.15
N LYS A 453 -9.88 11.86 -4.49
CA LYS A 453 -10.67 12.64 -3.53
C LYS A 453 -11.15 11.76 -2.37
N GLN A 454 -11.71 10.58 -2.67
CA GLN A 454 -12.25 9.69 -1.64
C GLN A 454 -11.15 9.15 -0.70
N ILE A 455 -9.95 8.86 -1.22
CA ILE A 455 -8.80 8.48 -0.40
C ILE A 455 -8.38 9.65 0.51
N ASN A 456 -8.30 10.86 -0.03
CA ASN A 456 -7.90 12.05 0.73
C ASN A 456 -8.94 12.45 1.79
N ASP A 457 -10.23 12.31 1.51
CA ASP A 457 -11.31 12.50 2.47
C ASP A 457 -11.27 11.43 3.60
N GLY A 458 -10.66 10.28 3.30
CA GLY A 458 -10.47 9.15 4.19
C GLY A 458 -11.46 8.01 3.92
N THR A 459 -10.93 6.79 3.91
CA THR A 459 -11.70 5.53 3.88
C THR A 459 -10.89 4.48 4.62
N LEU A 460 -11.53 3.61 5.41
CA LEU A 460 -10.80 2.58 6.16
C LEU A 460 -10.42 1.41 5.26
N LEU A 461 -11.32 1.04 4.36
CA LEU A 461 -11.16 -0.04 3.40
C LEU A 461 -11.42 0.50 1.99
N LEU A 462 -10.48 0.30 1.09
CA LEU A 462 -10.66 0.49 -0.35
C LEU A 462 -10.71 -0.88 -1.00
N ASN A 463 -11.81 -1.20 -1.68
CA ASN A 463 -11.98 -2.42 -2.45
C ASN A 463 -11.96 -2.08 -3.94
N PHE A 464 -11.21 -2.84 -4.74
CA PHE A 464 -11.25 -2.75 -6.19
C PHE A 464 -11.53 -4.12 -6.80
N ASN A 465 -12.46 -4.20 -7.75
CA ASN A 465 -12.73 -5.38 -8.57
C ASN A 465 -12.63 -4.97 -10.04
N GLY A 466 -11.72 -5.59 -10.79
CA GLY A 466 -11.48 -5.17 -12.16
C GLY A 466 -10.16 -5.64 -12.76
N HIS A 467 -9.90 -5.17 -13.98
CA HIS A 467 -8.62 -5.35 -14.63
C HIS A 467 -7.53 -4.47 -14.02
N GLY A 468 -6.29 -4.90 -14.15
CA GLY A 468 -5.16 -4.19 -13.60
C GLY A 468 -3.85 -4.79 -14.07
N ASN A 469 -2.79 -4.01 -13.87
CA ASN A 469 -1.42 -4.43 -14.07
C ASN A 469 -0.55 -3.74 -13.00
N PRO A 470 0.78 -3.94 -12.98
CA PRO A 470 1.64 -3.32 -11.97
C PRO A 470 1.63 -1.78 -11.94
N ARG A 471 1.03 -1.09 -12.92
CA ARG A 471 1.06 0.38 -13.04
C ARG A 471 -0.30 1.07 -12.88
N LEU A 472 -1.41 0.41 -13.21
CA LEU A 472 -2.74 1.04 -13.26
C LEU A 472 -3.88 0.04 -13.10
N TRP A 473 -5.08 0.57 -12.88
CA TRP A 473 -6.36 -0.15 -12.95
C TRP A 473 -7.07 0.12 -14.29
N THR A 474 -7.81 -0.89 -14.75
CA THR A 474 -8.69 -0.88 -15.92
C THR A 474 -8.07 -0.53 -17.27
N HIS A 475 -8.82 -0.74 -18.36
CA HIS A 475 -8.39 -0.40 -19.71
C HIS A 475 -8.37 1.13 -19.96
N GLU A 476 -9.17 1.87 -19.18
CA GLU A 476 -9.35 3.32 -19.22
C GLU A 476 -8.24 4.10 -18.50
N GLN A 477 -7.19 3.42 -18.02
CA GLN A 477 -6.12 4.02 -17.22
C GLN A 477 -6.64 4.75 -15.98
N VAL A 478 -7.26 3.98 -15.10
CA VAL A 478 -7.75 4.44 -13.81
C VAL A 478 -6.70 4.20 -12.72
N PHE A 479 -6.61 5.10 -11.74
CA PHE A 479 -5.71 5.01 -10.59
C PHE A 479 -4.25 4.69 -10.96
N VAL A 480 -3.70 5.52 -11.84
CA VAL A 480 -2.39 5.36 -12.45
C VAL A 480 -1.31 5.78 -11.47
N ARG A 481 -0.33 4.89 -11.25
CA ARG A 481 0.77 5.06 -10.30
C ARG A 481 1.53 6.38 -10.47
N GLU A 482 1.83 6.77 -11.70
CA GLU A 482 2.65 7.96 -11.99
C GLU A 482 1.90 9.29 -11.83
N THR A 483 0.57 9.32 -11.95
CA THR A 483 -0.21 10.57 -11.94
C THR A 483 -1.08 10.73 -10.70
N ASP A 484 -1.66 9.64 -10.21
CA ASP A 484 -2.70 9.71 -9.16
C ASP A 484 -2.10 9.53 -7.77
N PHE A 485 -1.08 8.65 -7.62
CA PHE A 485 -0.45 8.42 -6.32
C PHE A 485 0.27 9.66 -5.76
N PRO A 486 0.91 10.52 -6.57
CA PRO A 486 1.46 11.79 -6.08
C PRO A 486 0.42 12.74 -5.47
N LEU A 487 -0.87 12.60 -5.85
CA LEU A 487 -1.96 13.46 -5.36
C LEU A 487 -2.55 12.99 -4.02
N LEU A 488 -2.08 11.86 -3.47
CA LEU A 488 -2.55 11.34 -2.20
C LEU A 488 -1.99 12.15 -1.03
N GLN A 489 -2.89 12.61 -0.17
CA GLN A 489 -2.65 13.47 0.99
C GLN A 489 -3.35 12.92 2.26
N ASN A 490 -3.67 11.63 2.28
CA ASN A 490 -4.40 10.95 3.35
C ASN A 490 -3.53 10.61 4.59
N LYS A 491 -2.66 11.55 4.99
CA LYS A 491 -1.81 11.39 6.18
C LYS A 491 -2.68 11.09 7.41
N ASN A 492 -2.26 10.09 8.20
CA ASN A 492 -2.97 9.54 9.37
C ASN A 492 -4.36 8.93 9.10
N LYS A 493 -4.77 8.83 7.82
CA LYS A 493 -5.99 8.16 7.34
C LYS A 493 -5.62 7.07 6.33
N TYR A 494 -4.64 6.24 6.70
CA TYR A 494 -4.12 5.18 5.85
C TYR A 494 -5.14 4.05 5.73
N PHE A 495 -5.47 3.66 4.50
CA PHE A 495 -6.50 2.65 4.20
C PHE A 495 -5.88 1.26 4.02
N PHE A 496 -6.66 0.22 4.24
CA PHE A 496 -6.34 -1.11 3.72
C PHE A 496 -6.90 -1.24 2.31
N LEU A 497 -6.07 -1.68 1.36
CA LEU A 497 -6.49 -1.98 -0.01
C LEU A 497 -6.75 -3.48 -0.15
N VAL A 498 -7.92 -3.84 -0.66
CA VAL A 498 -8.23 -5.18 -1.16
C VAL A 498 -8.50 -5.04 -2.65
N ALA A 499 -7.57 -5.48 -3.49
CA ALA A 499 -7.69 -5.35 -4.94
C ALA A 499 -7.77 -6.74 -5.59
N ALA A 500 -8.99 -7.12 -5.99
CA ALA A 500 -9.32 -8.30 -6.77
C ALA A 500 -8.96 -8.05 -8.25
N THR A 501 -7.67 -8.04 -8.55
CA THR A 501 -7.12 -7.68 -9.86
C THR A 501 -5.78 -8.36 -10.14
N CYS A 502 -5.40 -8.46 -11.41
CA CYS A 502 -4.17 -9.11 -11.87
C CYS A 502 -2.91 -8.27 -11.56
N ASN A 503 -1.84 -8.94 -11.12
CA ASN A 503 -0.44 -8.44 -11.04
C ASN A 503 -0.21 -7.09 -10.32
N PHE A 504 -1.18 -6.55 -9.57
CA PHE A 504 -1.02 -5.24 -8.95
C PHE A 504 0.02 -5.25 -7.81
N SER A 505 0.29 -6.42 -7.24
CA SER A 505 1.32 -6.66 -6.22
C SER A 505 2.45 -7.56 -6.72
N GLU A 506 2.86 -7.42 -8.00
CA GLU A 506 4.05 -8.07 -8.57
C GLU A 506 5.35 -7.56 -7.93
N PHE A 507 5.62 -8.00 -6.69
CA PHE A 507 6.78 -7.57 -5.90
C PHE A 507 8.10 -8.22 -6.32
N ASP A 508 8.04 -9.37 -6.98
CA ASP A 508 9.19 -10.14 -7.44
C ASP A 508 9.70 -9.71 -8.82
N GLY A 509 9.14 -8.63 -9.38
CA GLY A 509 9.54 -8.06 -10.65
C GLY A 509 10.90 -7.32 -10.57
N THR A 510 11.78 -7.60 -11.53
CA THR A 510 13.15 -7.03 -11.62
C THR A 510 13.20 -5.57 -12.07
N GLY A 511 12.06 -5.00 -12.48
CA GLY A 511 11.92 -3.64 -12.99
C GLY A 511 11.49 -2.63 -11.93
N ASP A 512 10.56 -1.75 -12.31
CA ASP A 512 9.94 -0.78 -11.41
C ASP A 512 9.08 -1.48 -10.35
N GLN A 513 9.02 -0.92 -9.14
CA GLN A 513 8.06 -1.35 -8.12
C GLN A 513 6.61 -1.24 -8.61
N SER A 514 5.81 -2.24 -8.26
CA SER A 514 4.39 -2.33 -8.58
C SER A 514 3.57 -1.24 -7.86
N GLY A 515 2.35 -1.00 -8.33
CA GLY A 515 1.41 -0.08 -7.71
C GLY A 515 1.08 -0.47 -6.27
N GLY A 516 0.96 -1.76 -5.99
CA GLY A 516 0.78 -2.31 -4.65
C GLY A 516 1.95 -1.99 -3.72
N GLU A 517 3.19 -2.19 -4.18
CA GLU A 517 4.39 -1.85 -3.41
C GLU A 517 4.46 -0.35 -3.13
N ILE A 518 4.30 0.50 -4.14
CA ILE A 518 4.40 1.95 -3.96
C ILE A 518 3.32 2.47 -3.00
N LEU A 519 2.08 1.98 -3.07
CA LEU A 519 1.03 2.38 -2.13
C LEU A 519 1.33 1.96 -0.70
N ALA A 520 1.80 0.72 -0.50
CA ALA A 520 2.18 0.22 0.81
C ALA A 520 3.41 0.96 1.37
N ASN A 521 4.35 1.34 0.50
CA ASN A 521 5.60 1.99 0.87
C ASN A 521 5.52 3.52 0.95
N LYS A 522 4.44 4.13 0.44
CA LYS A 522 4.34 5.58 0.33
C LYS A 522 4.48 6.27 1.71
N PRO A 523 5.41 7.23 1.85
CA PRO A 523 5.57 7.99 3.08
C PRO A 523 4.41 8.96 3.28
N ASN A 524 3.90 9.08 4.52
CA ASN A 524 2.86 10.03 4.92
C ASN A 524 1.54 9.97 4.12
N ALA A 525 1.31 8.93 3.31
CA ALA A 525 0.09 8.75 2.51
C ALA A 525 -0.01 7.29 2.04
N GLY A 526 -1.04 6.97 1.26
CA GLY A 526 -1.24 5.65 0.67
C GLY A 526 -1.89 4.64 1.63
N ALA A 527 -1.59 3.37 1.41
CA ALA A 527 -2.20 2.27 2.15
C ALA A 527 -1.37 1.88 3.39
N ILE A 528 -2.03 1.36 4.43
CA ILE A 528 -1.39 0.72 5.58
C ILE A 528 -1.10 -0.76 5.34
N GLY A 529 -1.83 -1.36 4.37
CA GLY A 529 -1.60 -2.70 3.86
C GLY A 529 -2.36 -2.91 2.55
N VAL A 530 -1.79 -3.72 1.65
CA VAL A 530 -2.37 -4.06 0.34
C VAL A 530 -2.50 -5.57 0.22
N PHE A 531 -3.71 -6.05 -0.01
CA PHE A 531 -4.01 -7.44 -0.34
C PHE A 531 -4.43 -7.53 -1.81
N ALA A 532 -3.52 -8.00 -2.67
CA ALA A 532 -3.75 -8.14 -4.10
C ALA A 532 -2.89 -9.28 -4.69
N ALA A 533 -3.14 -9.64 -5.94
CA ALA A 533 -2.45 -10.74 -6.60
C ALA A 533 -1.06 -10.36 -7.13
N THR A 534 -0.10 -11.29 -7.06
CA THR A 534 1.21 -11.21 -7.74
C THR A 534 1.10 -11.40 -9.25
N ARG A 535 0.16 -12.25 -9.70
CA ARG A 535 0.00 -12.67 -11.10
C ARG A 535 -1.45 -12.67 -11.56
N ALA A 536 -1.68 -13.14 -12.77
CA ALA A 536 -3.01 -13.21 -13.40
C ALA A 536 -3.96 -14.11 -12.61
N VAL A 537 -5.20 -13.66 -12.44
CA VAL A 537 -6.24 -14.28 -11.61
C VAL A 537 -7.62 -14.18 -12.27
N TYR A 538 -8.57 -14.99 -11.80
CA TYR A 538 -9.92 -15.08 -12.36
C TYR A 538 -10.98 -14.38 -11.50
N PRO A 539 -11.97 -13.71 -12.12
CA PRO A 539 -13.00 -12.95 -11.39
C PRO A 539 -13.83 -13.81 -10.43
N GLY A 540 -14.24 -15.01 -10.86
CA GLY A 540 -15.06 -15.92 -10.03
C GLY A 540 -14.41 -16.30 -8.70
N PRO A 541 -13.21 -16.91 -8.71
CA PRO A 541 -12.41 -17.14 -7.50
C PRO A 541 -12.09 -15.86 -6.70
N ASN A 542 -11.77 -14.75 -7.38
CA ASN A 542 -11.51 -13.48 -6.71
C ASN A 542 -12.72 -13.01 -5.89
N ARG A 543 -13.93 -13.09 -6.44
CA ARG A 543 -15.17 -12.71 -5.75
C ARG A 543 -15.33 -13.47 -4.43
N VAL A 544 -15.16 -14.79 -4.46
CA VAL A 544 -15.41 -15.62 -3.26
C VAL A 544 -14.34 -15.41 -2.18
N LEU A 545 -13.08 -15.25 -2.56
CA LEU A 545 -12.00 -14.89 -1.63
C LEU A 545 -12.22 -13.50 -1.04
N ASN A 546 -12.57 -12.50 -1.86
CA ASN A 546 -12.82 -11.13 -1.43
C ASN A 546 -14.00 -11.05 -0.45
N MET A 547 -15.12 -11.71 -0.76
CA MET A 547 -16.26 -11.83 0.16
C MET A 547 -15.87 -12.51 1.48
N GLN A 548 -15.07 -13.58 1.43
CA GLN A 548 -14.66 -14.27 2.64
C GLN A 548 -13.74 -13.40 3.49
N LEU A 549 -12.79 -12.68 2.90
CA LEU A 549 -11.95 -11.75 3.62
C LEU A 549 -12.79 -10.68 4.34
N TYR A 550 -13.81 -10.12 3.67
CA TYR A 550 -14.70 -9.14 4.31
C TYR A 550 -15.51 -9.71 5.47
N ARG A 551 -15.97 -10.97 5.39
CA ARG A 551 -16.59 -11.66 6.54
C ARG A 551 -15.62 -11.83 7.71
N GLU A 552 -14.35 -12.10 7.42
CA GLU A 552 -13.32 -12.28 8.45
C GLU A 552 -12.81 -10.96 9.05
N ILE A 553 -12.90 -9.86 8.29
CA ILE A 553 -12.67 -8.49 8.74
C ILE A 553 -13.81 -8.06 9.69
N PHE A 554 -15.06 -8.29 9.29
CA PHE A 554 -16.26 -7.85 10.01
C PHE A 554 -16.87 -8.95 10.89
N ARG A 555 -16.08 -9.43 11.86
CA ARG A 555 -16.56 -10.40 12.85
C ARG A 555 -17.25 -9.70 14.02
N PHE A 556 -18.29 -10.34 14.53
CA PHE A 556 -19.05 -9.89 15.69
C PHE A 556 -18.74 -10.78 16.90
N ASP A 557 -18.76 -10.17 18.09
CA ASP A 557 -18.75 -10.91 19.36
C ASP A 557 -20.16 -11.39 19.73
N ALA A 558 -20.27 -12.08 20.87
CA ALA A 558 -21.55 -12.59 21.37
C ALA A 558 -22.56 -11.47 21.73
N ALA A 559 -22.10 -10.22 21.90
CA ALA A 559 -22.94 -9.05 22.15
C ALA A 559 -23.29 -8.28 20.85
N ALA A 560 -23.06 -8.90 19.69
CA ALA A 560 -23.25 -8.31 18.37
C ALA A 560 -22.45 -7.00 18.15
N GLN A 561 -21.28 -6.89 18.78
CA GLN A 561 -20.34 -5.78 18.55
C GLN A 561 -19.23 -6.21 17.58
N LEU A 562 -18.83 -5.31 16.67
CA LEU A 562 -17.70 -5.57 15.78
C LEU A 562 -16.40 -5.72 16.57
N ILE A 563 -15.61 -6.73 16.22
CA ILE A 563 -14.32 -6.99 16.86
C ILE A 563 -13.20 -6.38 16.01
N PRO A 564 -12.40 -5.43 16.53
CA PRO A 564 -11.24 -4.90 15.80
C PRO A 564 -10.14 -5.97 15.66
N GLN A 565 -10.16 -6.75 14.58
CA GLN A 565 -9.19 -7.82 14.30
C GLN A 565 -7.86 -7.25 13.75
N ARG A 566 -6.80 -8.05 13.80
CA ARG A 566 -5.61 -7.81 12.96
C ARG A 566 -5.92 -8.20 11.53
N PHE A 567 -5.41 -7.44 10.57
CA PHE A 567 -5.70 -7.71 9.16
C PHE A 567 -5.14 -9.08 8.72
N GLY A 568 -3.93 -9.44 9.19
CA GLY A 568 -3.35 -10.76 8.92
C GLY A 568 -4.14 -11.93 9.50
N ASP A 569 -4.84 -11.74 10.63
CA ASP A 569 -5.73 -12.78 11.17
C ASP A 569 -6.93 -13.03 10.23
N ALA A 570 -7.46 -11.97 9.62
CA ALA A 570 -8.54 -12.07 8.65
C ALA A 570 -8.10 -12.77 7.37
N VAL A 571 -6.90 -12.42 6.86
CA VAL A 571 -6.28 -13.10 5.71
C VAL A 571 -6.02 -14.57 6.01
N TYR A 572 -5.41 -14.88 7.16
CA TYR A 572 -5.15 -16.25 7.60
C TYR A 572 -6.41 -17.10 7.62
N ARG A 573 -7.51 -16.59 8.19
CA ARG A 573 -8.80 -17.31 8.25
C ARG A 573 -9.46 -17.47 6.89
N ALA A 574 -9.42 -16.44 6.04
CA ALA A 574 -9.93 -16.55 4.68
C ALA A 574 -9.19 -17.66 3.91
N LYS A 575 -7.87 -17.76 4.10
CA LYS A 575 -7.01 -18.79 3.50
C LYS A 575 -7.13 -20.18 4.11
N GLN A 576 -7.83 -20.34 5.23
CA GLN A 576 -8.22 -21.69 5.70
C GLN A 576 -9.32 -22.30 4.83
N ILE A 577 -10.08 -21.45 4.14
CA ILE A 577 -11.21 -21.83 3.28
C ILE A 577 -10.79 -21.79 1.80
N TYR A 578 -10.04 -20.77 1.39
CA TYR A 578 -9.63 -20.51 0.01
C TYR A 578 -8.11 -20.55 -0.13
N ASN A 579 -7.59 -21.65 -0.65
CA ASN A 579 -6.15 -21.90 -0.79
C ASN A 579 -5.79 -22.60 -2.12
N GLU A 580 -6.61 -22.40 -3.15
CA GLU A 580 -6.37 -22.91 -4.51
C GLU A 580 -5.30 -22.05 -5.22
N ILE A 581 -4.89 -22.47 -6.42
CA ILE A 581 -3.87 -21.76 -7.23
C ILE A 581 -4.19 -20.27 -7.39
N ASN A 582 -5.46 -19.90 -7.60
CA ASN A 582 -5.87 -18.51 -7.71
C ASN A 582 -5.66 -17.75 -6.38
N ASP A 583 -6.02 -18.36 -5.27
CA ASP A 583 -6.00 -17.73 -3.95
C ASP A 583 -4.59 -17.52 -3.42
N ARG A 584 -3.67 -18.45 -3.74
CA ARG A 584 -2.26 -18.39 -3.34
C ARG A 584 -1.48 -17.25 -3.99
N LYS A 585 -2.00 -16.66 -5.06
CA LYS A 585 -1.42 -15.47 -5.70
C LYS A 585 -1.70 -14.20 -4.91
N PHE A 586 -2.75 -14.17 -4.10
CA PHE A 586 -3.05 -13.04 -3.24
C PHE A 586 -2.22 -13.08 -1.97
N PHE A 587 -1.63 -11.98 -1.56
CA PHE A 587 -0.84 -11.90 -0.32
C PHE A 587 -0.89 -10.48 0.24
N LEU A 588 -0.41 -10.32 1.48
CA LEU A 588 -0.40 -9.04 2.18
C LEU A 588 0.96 -8.35 2.01
N LEU A 589 0.98 -7.24 1.27
CA LEU A 589 2.01 -6.22 1.40
C LEU A 589 1.68 -5.34 2.60
N GLY A 590 2.36 -5.55 3.73
CA GLY A 590 2.08 -4.90 5.00
C GLY A 590 2.45 -5.77 6.20
N ASP A 591 2.38 -5.20 7.40
CA ASP A 591 2.56 -5.95 8.65
C ASP A 591 1.26 -6.70 9.01
N PRO A 592 1.29 -8.05 9.06
CA PRO A 592 0.09 -8.86 9.33
C PRO A 592 -0.50 -8.63 10.73
N SER A 593 0.29 -8.06 11.64
CA SER A 593 -0.13 -7.82 13.02
C SER A 593 -0.82 -6.48 13.26
N VAL A 594 -0.90 -5.61 12.23
CA VAL A 594 -1.62 -4.33 12.32
C VAL A 594 -3.11 -4.58 12.49
N ARG A 595 -3.71 -3.89 13.47
CA ARG A 595 -5.17 -3.91 13.67
C ARG A 595 -5.88 -3.05 12.65
N ILE A 596 -7.01 -3.54 12.16
CA ILE A 596 -7.92 -2.72 11.38
C ILE A 596 -8.47 -1.64 12.32
N GLY A 597 -8.33 -0.37 11.93
CA GLY A 597 -8.79 0.78 12.70
C GLY A 597 -10.31 0.90 12.77
N LEU A 598 -11.04 -0.16 13.09
CA LEU A 598 -12.47 -0.10 13.38
C LEU A 598 -12.69 0.61 14.74
N PRO A 599 -13.78 1.37 14.89
CA PRO A 599 -14.18 1.91 16.19
C PRO A 599 -14.33 0.80 17.24
N LYS A 600 -13.85 1.05 18.46
CA LYS A 600 -13.68 0.00 19.49
C LYS A 600 -14.94 -0.27 20.33
N ARG A 601 -15.87 0.68 20.38
CA ARG A 601 -17.13 0.58 21.14
C ARG A 601 -18.34 0.57 20.23
N SER A 602 -19.47 0.10 20.77
CA SER A 602 -20.78 0.17 20.10
C SER A 602 -21.72 1.14 20.80
N GLY A 603 -22.63 1.75 20.05
CA GLY A 603 -23.71 2.60 20.55
C GLY A 603 -25.02 2.33 19.82
N THR A 604 -26.12 2.81 20.40
CA THR A 604 -27.47 2.63 19.88
C THR A 604 -28.21 3.95 19.73
N ILE A 605 -29.16 3.96 18.81
CA ILE A 605 -30.24 4.95 18.75
C ILE A 605 -31.45 4.24 19.34
N ASP A 606 -31.86 4.62 20.55
CA ASP A 606 -32.88 3.89 21.31
C ASP A 606 -34.28 4.44 21.08
N SER A 607 -34.41 5.75 20.85
CA SER A 607 -35.69 6.37 20.56
C SER A 607 -35.60 7.53 19.56
N ILE A 608 -36.66 7.68 18.76
CA ILE A 608 -36.89 8.79 17.84
C ILE A 608 -38.24 9.41 18.21
N ASN A 609 -38.29 10.71 18.53
CA ASN A 609 -39.49 11.40 19.02
C ASN A 609 -40.17 10.66 20.18
N SER A 610 -39.36 10.24 21.16
CA SER A 610 -39.77 9.48 22.36
C SER A 610 -40.43 8.12 22.08
N LYS A 611 -40.39 7.61 20.84
CA LYS A 611 -40.82 6.26 20.47
C LYS A 611 -39.61 5.36 20.35
N TYR A 612 -39.70 4.14 20.88
CA TYR A 612 -38.62 3.15 20.75
C TYR A 612 -38.28 2.89 19.28
N ALA A 613 -36.99 2.96 18.95
CA ALA A 613 -36.47 2.72 17.60
C ALA A 613 -36.25 1.21 17.35
N ASP A 614 -37.16 0.36 17.82
CA ASP A 614 -37.16 -1.10 17.62
C ASP A 614 -37.87 -1.51 16.31
N ARG A 615 -38.59 -0.57 15.69
CA ARG A 615 -39.36 -0.72 14.46
C ARG A 615 -39.34 0.59 13.66
N PRO A 616 -39.62 0.56 12.34
CA PRO A 616 -39.65 1.77 11.53
C PRO A 616 -40.64 2.83 12.02
N ILE A 617 -40.12 3.99 12.43
CA ILE A 617 -40.90 5.17 12.82
C ILE A 617 -41.16 6.04 11.59
N LYS A 618 -42.41 6.47 11.41
CA LYS A 618 -42.77 7.45 10.38
C LYS A 618 -42.42 8.86 10.83
N LEU A 619 -41.61 9.54 10.05
CA LEU A 619 -41.29 10.96 10.17
C LEU A 619 -41.84 11.72 8.96
N GLN A 620 -41.87 13.04 9.01
CA GLN A 620 -42.35 13.89 7.91
C GLN A 620 -41.30 14.95 7.55
N ALA A 621 -41.25 15.38 6.29
CA ALA A 621 -40.48 16.57 5.93
C ALA A 621 -40.94 17.77 6.77
N LEU A 622 -40.02 18.67 7.12
CA LEU A 622 -40.24 19.82 8.02
C LEU A 622 -40.57 19.49 9.48
N GLN A 623 -40.63 18.21 9.85
CA GLN A 623 -40.84 17.80 11.23
C GLN A 623 -39.58 18.01 12.06
N ARG A 624 -39.75 18.53 13.28
CA ARG A 624 -38.70 18.51 14.31
C ARG A 624 -38.54 17.09 14.87
N VAL A 625 -37.31 16.60 14.88
CA VAL A 625 -36.94 15.25 15.32
C VAL A 625 -36.00 15.34 16.51
N SER A 626 -36.26 14.52 17.53
CA SER A 626 -35.38 14.28 18.67
C SER A 626 -34.92 12.81 18.67
N LEU A 627 -33.61 12.60 18.80
CA LEU A 627 -32.95 11.31 18.89
C LEU A 627 -32.32 11.16 20.27
N ALA A 628 -32.59 10.04 20.93
CA ALA A 628 -31.89 9.66 22.14
C ALA A 628 -31.26 8.26 22.01
N GLY A 629 -30.07 8.10 22.56
CA GLY A 629 -29.32 6.86 22.46
C GLY A 629 -28.27 6.69 23.55
N ASN A 630 -27.67 5.50 23.58
CA ASN A 630 -26.70 5.11 24.59
C ASN A 630 -25.42 4.51 23.99
N VAL A 631 -24.29 4.70 24.67
CA VAL A 631 -23.01 4.02 24.42
C VAL A 631 -22.97 2.77 25.29
N ARG A 632 -22.65 1.61 24.69
CA ARG A 632 -22.59 0.33 25.39
C ARG A 632 -21.20 0.05 25.97
N GLU A 633 -21.17 -0.78 27.00
CA GLU A 633 -19.92 -1.37 27.50
C GLU A 633 -19.32 -2.37 26.48
N PRO A 634 -17.98 -2.52 26.45
CA PRO A 634 -17.32 -3.51 25.59
C PRO A 634 -17.87 -4.92 25.82
N SER A 635 -18.22 -5.61 24.74
CA SER A 635 -18.76 -6.97 24.76
C SER A 635 -19.97 -7.17 25.69
N SER A 636 -20.75 -6.11 25.90
CA SER A 636 -21.94 -6.11 26.75
C SER A 636 -23.09 -5.33 26.09
N PHE A 637 -24.31 -5.63 26.49
CA PHE A 637 -25.50 -4.85 26.13
C PHE A 637 -25.77 -3.69 27.09
N SER A 638 -25.05 -3.61 28.22
CA SER A 638 -25.24 -2.56 29.24
C SER A 638 -24.75 -1.19 28.78
N VAL A 639 -25.38 -0.13 29.28
CA VAL A 639 -24.94 1.26 29.06
C VAL A 639 -23.65 1.54 29.84
N SER A 640 -22.71 2.20 29.19
CA SER A 640 -21.43 2.61 29.77
C SER A 640 -21.50 3.97 30.45
N ASN A 641 -20.49 4.31 31.26
CA ASN A 641 -20.32 5.67 31.81
C ASN A 641 -19.58 6.64 30.86
N PHE A 642 -19.53 6.33 29.56
CA PHE A 642 -18.76 7.09 28.58
C PHE A 642 -19.16 8.58 28.53
N THR A 643 -18.18 9.47 28.55
CA THR A 643 -18.36 10.92 28.38
C THR A 643 -17.46 11.40 27.25
N GLY A 644 -18.02 12.16 26.31
CA GLY A 644 -17.34 12.55 25.08
C GLY A 644 -18.26 13.27 24.11
N LYS A 645 -17.95 13.15 22.81
CA LYS A 645 -18.75 13.71 21.71
C LYS A 645 -19.29 12.60 20.81
N ALA A 646 -20.38 12.91 20.12
CA ALA A 646 -20.99 12.14 19.06
C ALA A 646 -21.15 13.01 17.82
N GLN A 647 -20.96 12.43 16.65
CA GLN A 647 -21.44 12.95 15.39
C GLN A 647 -22.60 12.04 14.94
N VAL A 648 -23.75 12.66 14.69
CA VAL A 648 -24.94 12.00 14.18
C VAL A 648 -25.11 12.42 12.73
N VAL A 649 -25.18 11.43 11.82
CA VAL A 649 -25.49 11.66 10.41
C VAL A 649 -26.76 10.92 10.05
N VAL A 650 -27.75 11.65 9.59
CA VAL A 650 -29.04 11.13 9.13
C VAL A 650 -29.00 11.17 7.62
N TYR A 651 -29.24 10.02 7.00
CA TYR A 651 -29.35 9.84 5.56
C TYR A 651 -30.81 9.61 5.20
N ASP A 652 -31.21 10.17 4.07
CA ASP A 652 -32.48 9.89 3.44
C ASP A 652 -32.58 8.42 3.00
N ALA A 653 -33.76 8.05 2.54
CA ALA A 653 -34.03 6.76 1.95
C ALA A 653 -32.95 6.37 0.92
N ASN A 654 -32.55 5.10 0.99
CA ASN A 654 -31.61 4.56 0.02
C ASN A 654 -32.18 4.68 -1.40
N LYS A 655 -31.30 4.95 -2.36
CA LYS A 655 -31.66 5.10 -3.78
C LYS A 655 -31.15 3.92 -4.58
N TYR A 656 -31.95 3.49 -5.55
CA TYR A 656 -31.55 2.52 -6.55
C TYR A 656 -31.04 3.26 -7.78
N VAL A 657 -29.78 3.04 -8.13
CA VAL A 657 -29.12 3.68 -9.27
C VAL A 657 -29.17 2.72 -10.45
N PRO A 658 -29.96 3.00 -11.51
CA PRO A 658 -29.88 2.23 -12.73
C PRO A 658 -28.56 2.50 -13.44
N VAL A 659 -28.06 1.51 -14.18
CA VAL A 659 -26.89 1.66 -15.05
C VAL A 659 -27.40 1.56 -16.49
N PRO A 660 -27.69 2.69 -17.17
CA PRO A 660 -28.31 2.69 -18.50
C PRO A 660 -27.54 1.87 -19.56
N GLU A 661 -26.23 1.78 -19.41
CA GLU A 661 -25.33 0.99 -20.26
C GLU A 661 -25.63 -0.52 -20.19
N TRP A 662 -26.22 -0.99 -19.09
CA TRP A 662 -26.55 -2.39 -18.84
C TRP A 662 -28.04 -2.56 -18.50
N PRO A 663 -28.94 -2.62 -19.50
CA PRO A 663 -30.39 -2.61 -19.27
C PRO A 663 -30.93 -3.83 -18.50
N TYR A 664 -30.15 -4.92 -18.42
CA TYR A 664 -30.49 -6.12 -17.64
C TYR A 664 -29.81 -6.16 -16.26
N PHE A 665 -28.88 -5.25 -15.98
CA PHE A 665 -28.25 -5.14 -14.68
C PHE A 665 -29.26 -4.60 -13.67
N ARG A 666 -29.29 -5.23 -12.48
CA ARG A 666 -30.20 -4.79 -11.42
C ARG A 666 -29.67 -3.47 -10.87
N PRO A 667 -30.50 -2.41 -10.77
CA PRO A 667 -30.09 -1.17 -10.14
C PRO A 667 -29.45 -1.44 -8.78
N TYR A 668 -28.27 -0.88 -8.57
CA TYR A 668 -27.55 -1.10 -7.33
C TYR A 668 -28.00 -0.09 -6.26
N LYS A 669 -27.92 -0.49 -4.99
CA LYS A 669 -28.38 0.33 -3.86
C LYS A 669 -27.26 1.27 -3.41
N THR A 670 -27.54 2.57 -3.27
CA THR A 670 -26.64 3.54 -2.64
C THR A 670 -27.37 4.34 -1.56
N SER A 671 -26.60 4.98 -0.67
CA SER A 671 -27.17 5.77 0.43
C SER A 671 -27.91 6.99 -0.09
N GLY A 672 -29.00 7.37 0.56
CA GLY A 672 -29.69 8.63 0.32
C GLY A 672 -28.80 9.84 0.58
N GLY A 673 -29.27 11.03 0.17
CA GLY A 673 -28.62 12.28 0.54
C GLY A 673 -28.54 12.44 2.06
N ILE A 674 -27.59 13.23 2.56
CA ILE A 674 -27.56 13.57 3.98
C ILE A 674 -28.77 14.45 4.25
N ILE A 675 -29.48 14.24 5.35
CA ILE A 675 -30.60 15.07 5.83
C ILE A 675 -30.10 16.00 6.92
N PHE A 676 -29.32 15.43 7.84
CA PHE A 676 -28.76 16.13 8.98
C PHE A 676 -27.38 15.58 9.30
N LYS A 677 -26.45 16.47 9.64
CA LYS A 677 -25.13 16.14 10.16
C LYS A 677 -24.84 17.10 11.31
N GLY A 678 -24.75 16.57 12.52
CA GLY A 678 -24.46 17.41 13.68
C GLY A 678 -23.74 16.70 14.81
N GLU A 679 -23.20 17.50 15.72
CA GLU A 679 -22.49 17.01 16.90
C GLU A 679 -23.32 17.12 18.18
N SER A 680 -23.23 16.13 19.04
CA SER A 680 -23.87 16.06 20.36
C SER A 680 -22.85 15.71 21.44
N SER A 681 -23.08 16.19 22.65
CA SER A 681 -22.34 15.77 23.84
C SER A 681 -22.90 14.45 24.36
N ILE A 682 -22.02 13.55 24.82
CA ILE A 682 -22.38 12.33 25.54
C ILE A 682 -22.01 12.50 27.01
N SER A 683 -22.96 12.20 27.90
CA SER A 683 -22.75 12.22 29.35
C SER A 683 -23.28 10.94 29.97
N ASN A 684 -22.44 10.23 30.74
CA ASN A 684 -22.78 8.94 31.37
C ASN A 684 -23.40 7.94 30.37
N GLY A 685 -22.78 7.84 29.20
CA GLY A 685 -23.19 7.00 28.08
C GLY A 685 -24.39 7.50 27.29
N LYS A 686 -25.06 8.58 27.69
CA LYS A 686 -26.30 9.06 27.06
C LYS A 686 -26.06 10.27 26.17
N PHE A 687 -26.72 10.32 25.03
CA PHE A 687 -26.73 11.50 24.16
C PHE A 687 -28.14 11.83 23.68
N ASN A 688 -28.35 13.11 23.34
CA ASN A 688 -29.55 13.61 22.67
C ASN A 688 -29.12 14.44 21.45
N SER A 689 -29.85 14.33 20.34
CA SER A 689 -29.65 15.14 19.15
C SER A 689 -30.99 15.59 18.60
N GLU A 690 -31.10 16.85 18.19
CA GLU A 690 -32.30 17.39 17.59
C GLU A 690 -31.99 18.00 16.22
N PHE A 691 -32.96 17.94 15.31
CA PHE A 691 -32.87 18.55 13.98
C PHE A 691 -34.26 18.70 13.38
N ILE A 692 -34.38 19.46 12.29
CA ILE A 692 -35.57 19.52 11.45
C ILE A 692 -35.26 18.81 10.14
N ILE A 693 -36.17 17.96 9.66
CA ILE A 693 -36.02 17.31 8.36
C ILE A 693 -36.21 18.36 7.27
N PRO A 694 -35.25 18.55 6.34
CA PRO A 694 -35.40 19.49 5.23
C PRO A 694 -36.63 19.19 4.36
N LYS A 695 -37.13 20.22 3.69
CA LYS A 695 -38.14 20.05 2.63
C LYS A 695 -37.62 19.21 1.47
N ASP A 696 -36.32 19.34 1.18
CA ASP A 696 -35.67 18.66 0.07
C ASP A 696 -35.25 17.23 0.46
N ILE A 697 -36.20 16.31 0.32
CA ILE A 697 -35.99 14.86 0.48
C ILE A 697 -36.49 14.12 -0.76
N SER A 698 -36.15 12.84 -0.85
CA SER A 698 -36.57 11.94 -1.94
C SER A 698 -38.06 11.59 -1.94
N TYR A 699 -38.76 11.73 -0.80
CA TYR A 699 -40.13 11.25 -0.58
C TYR A 699 -40.33 9.76 -0.93
N ASP A 700 -39.27 8.96 -0.85
CA ASP A 700 -39.34 7.50 -1.05
C ASP A 700 -39.95 6.80 0.17
N THR A 701 -40.54 5.63 -0.06
CA THR A 701 -41.13 4.76 0.98
C THR A 701 -40.12 3.88 1.71
N LEU A 702 -38.88 3.80 1.21
CA LEU A 702 -37.79 3.05 1.82
C LEU A 702 -37.32 3.69 3.14
N ASN A 703 -36.66 2.87 3.97
CA ASN A 703 -36.10 3.36 5.22
C ASN A 703 -34.87 4.25 4.98
N GLY A 704 -34.78 5.32 5.77
CA GLY A 704 -33.56 6.11 5.91
C GLY A 704 -32.57 5.43 6.85
N ARG A 705 -31.38 6.03 7.02
CA ARG A 705 -30.33 5.50 7.90
C ARG A 705 -29.78 6.59 8.82
N ILE A 706 -29.65 6.31 10.10
CA ILE A 706 -28.90 7.14 11.05
C ILE A 706 -27.60 6.42 11.38
N THR A 707 -26.50 7.13 11.32
CA THR A 707 -25.19 6.66 11.82
C THR A 707 -24.72 7.55 12.96
N LEU A 708 -24.02 6.93 13.90
CA LEU A 708 -23.46 7.55 15.08
C LEU A 708 -21.97 7.21 15.10
N TYR A 709 -21.12 8.22 15.11
CA TYR A 709 -19.70 8.08 15.43
C TYR A 709 -19.43 8.83 16.72
N PHE A 710 -18.84 8.20 17.74
CA PHE A 710 -18.58 8.86 19.02
C PHE A 710 -17.16 8.65 19.49
N TRP A 711 -16.62 9.61 20.24
CA TRP A 711 -15.23 9.60 20.65
C TRP A 711 -14.95 10.46 21.89
N ASN A 712 -13.88 10.11 22.58
CA ASN A 712 -13.22 10.91 23.60
C ASN A 712 -11.69 10.84 23.42
N GLU A 713 -10.91 11.25 24.42
CA GLU A 713 -9.45 11.24 24.34
C GLU A 713 -8.83 9.84 24.34
N GLU A 714 -9.57 8.81 24.75
CA GLU A 714 -9.09 7.44 24.93
C GLU A 714 -9.55 6.52 23.80
N THR A 715 -10.83 6.58 23.43
CA THR A 715 -11.48 5.61 22.52
C THR A 715 -12.52 6.26 21.65
N ASP A 716 -12.95 5.50 20.65
CA ASP A 716 -14.09 5.80 19.80
C ASP A 716 -15.03 4.60 19.71
N GLY A 717 -16.18 4.83 19.08
CA GLY A 717 -17.16 3.81 18.79
C GLY A 717 -18.16 4.26 17.74
N MET A 718 -19.04 3.33 17.38
CA MET A 718 -20.03 3.55 16.34
C MET A 718 -21.38 2.94 16.68
N GLY A 719 -22.42 3.46 16.05
CA GLY A 719 -23.78 2.92 16.09
C GLY A 719 -24.51 3.26 14.81
N TYR A 720 -25.62 2.55 14.56
CA TYR A 720 -26.51 2.89 13.45
C TYR A 720 -27.93 2.41 13.72
N THR A 721 -28.90 2.94 12.97
CA THR A 721 -30.25 2.40 12.86
C THR A 721 -30.85 2.70 11.49
N GLU A 722 -31.69 1.81 11.00
CA GLU A 722 -32.51 1.99 9.78
C GLU A 722 -34.02 1.99 10.13
N ASN A 723 -34.36 2.21 11.41
CA ASN A 723 -35.72 2.11 11.92
C ASN A 723 -36.50 3.43 11.81
N PHE A 724 -36.40 4.10 10.67
CA PHE A 724 -37.29 5.21 10.32
C PHE A 724 -37.48 5.33 8.81
N ARG A 725 -38.57 5.99 8.41
CA ARG A 725 -38.84 6.40 7.03
C ARG A 725 -39.53 7.76 7.03
N ILE A 726 -39.41 8.48 5.93
CA ILE A 726 -40.01 9.81 5.79
C ILE A 726 -41.20 9.70 4.85
N ASP A 727 -42.37 10.08 5.34
CA ASP A 727 -43.66 9.88 4.67
C ASP A 727 -44.50 11.14 4.82
N GLY A 728 -44.61 11.91 3.74
CA GLY A 728 -45.33 13.17 3.71
C GLY A 728 -44.57 14.37 4.28
N THR A 729 -45.27 15.49 4.41
CA THR A 729 -44.73 16.76 4.92
C THR A 729 -45.57 17.21 6.12
N ASP A 730 -44.93 17.72 7.16
CA ASP A 730 -45.61 18.32 8.31
C ASP A 730 -46.26 19.63 7.90
N THR A 731 -47.60 19.63 7.80
CA THR A 731 -48.38 20.82 7.41
C THR A 731 -48.56 21.82 8.55
N THR A 732 -48.10 21.49 9.76
CA THR A 732 -48.16 22.37 10.94
C THR A 732 -46.85 23.15 11.16
N ALA A 733 -45.80 22.82 10.42
CA ALA A 733 -44.52 23.51 10.47
C ALA A 733 -44.66 24.98 10.03
N VAL A 734 -44.16 25.91 10.85
CA VAL A 734 -44.22 27.36 10.58
C VAL A 734 -42.92 27.79 9.91
N ASN A 735 -43.03 28.36 8.71
CA ASN A 735 -41.92 29.01 8.03
C ASN A 735 -41.88 30.50 8.42
N ASP A 736 -40.74 30.99 8.93
CA ASP A 736 -40.55 32.39 9.32
C ASP A 736 -40.21 33.33 8.13
N GLY A 737 -39.92 32.76 6.96
CA GLY A 737 -39.60 33.43 5.71
C GLY A 737 -38.19 34.03 5.65
N LYS A 738 -37.33 33.77 6.63
CA LYS A 738 -35.96 34.31 6.68
C LYS A 738 -34.97 33.22 6.28
N GLY A 739 -33.95 33.60 5.50
CA GLY A 739 -32.83 32.71 5.25
C GLY A 739 -31.74 32.84 6.32
N PRO A 740 -30.69 32.00 6.23
CA PRO A 740 -29.65 31.97 7.25
C PRO A 740 -28.88 33.28 7.38
N GLU A 741 -28.54 33.66 8.61
CA GLU A 741 -27.50 34.65 8.87
C GLU A 741 -26.13 34.07 8.45
N ILE A 742 -25.36 34.82 7.66
CA ILE A 742 -24.06 34.40 7.11
C ILE A 742 -22.98 35.39 7.56
N ASN A 743 -22.02 34.93 8.35
CA ASN A 743 -20.85 35.73 8.73
C ASN A 743 -19.58 35.13 8.11
N ILE A 744 -18.84 35.94 7.35
CA ILE A 744 -17.70 35.48 6.53
C ILE A 744 -16.40 36.02 7.11
N TYR A 745 -15.43 35.13 7.33
CA TYR A 745 -14.11 35.44 7.86
C TYR A 745 -13.00 34.71 7.09
N PHE A 746 -11.77 35.20 7.23
CA PHE A 746 -10.58 34.51 6.74
C PHE A 746 -9.55 34.32 7.85
N ASN A 747 -9.11 33.07 8.02
CA ASN A 747 -8.13 32.57 9.01
C ASN A 747 -8.51 32.75 10.48
N ALA A 748 -9.15 33.86 10.86
CA ALA A 748 -9.60 34.16 12.21
C ALA A 748 -10.93 34.94 12.19
N ARG A 749 -11.77 34.72 13.19
CA ARG A 749 -13.05 35.43 13.38
C ARG A 749 -12.90 36.92 13.75
N SER A 750 -11.66 37.40 13.87
CA SER A 750 -11.34 38.83 14.00
C SER A 750 -11.20 39.53 12.66
N PHE A 751 -11.30 38.81 11.53
CA PHE A 751 -11.22 39.36 10.18
C PHE A 751 -12.27 40.46 9.97
N LEU A 752 -11.83 41.56 9.35
CA LEU A 752 -12.68 42.65 8.88
C LEU A 752 -12.64 42.73 7.35
N PRO A 753 -13.74 43.12 6.67
CA PRO A 753 -13.74 43.32 5.23
C PRO A 753 -12.60 44.27 4.78
N GLY A 754 -11.80 43.80 3.83
CA GLY A 754 -10.60 44.50 3.33
C GLY A 754 -9.29 44.11 4.01
N ASP A 755 -9.32 43.24 5.02
CA ASP A 755 -8.09 42.75 5.64
C ASP A 755 -7.22 41.95 4.66
N VAL A 756 -5.91 41.97 4.94
CA VAL A 756 -4.91 41.21 4.20
C VAL A 756 -4.90 39.75 4.65
N VAL A 757 -4.91 38.83 3.69
CA VAL A 757 -4.86 37.37 3.91
C VAL A 757 -3.66 36.75 3.15
N PRO A 758 -3.17 35.55 3.56
CA PRO A 758 -2.11 34.86 2.82
C PRO A 758 -2.61 34.33 1.46
N GLU A 759 -1.68 33.95 0.58
CA GLU A 759 -1.99 33.38 -0.75
C GLU A 759 -2.90 32.14 -0.71
N ALA A 760 -2.90 31.37 0.37
CA ALA A 760 -3.79 30.22 0.54
C ALA A 760 -4.64 30.41 1.80
N PRO A 761 -5.69 31.25 1.77
CA PRO A 761 -6.44 31.61 2.96
C PRO A 761 -7.44 30.52 3.36
N LEU A 762 -7.70 30.39 4.66
CA LEU A 762 -8.78 29.56 5.19
C LEU A 762 -10.07 30.37 5.25
N LEU A 763 -11.07 30.02 4.46
CA LEU A 763 -12.42 30.58 4.55
C LEU A 763 -13.14 29.99 5.76
N ILE A 764 -13.76 30.86 6.56
CA ILE A 764 -14.62 30.48 7.68
C ILE A 764 -15.97 31.18 7.47
N ALA A 765 -17.04 30.40 7.32
CA ALA A 765 -18.40 30.94 7.22
C ALA A 765 -19.25 30.41 8.38
N ASP A 766 -19.63 31.27 9.31
CA ASP A 766 -20.56 30.94 10.38
C ASP A 766 -21.99 31.17 9.90
N LEU A 767 -22.83 30.14 10.03
CA LEU A 767 -24.22 30.11 9.57
C LEU A 767 -25.14 29.94 10.76
N LYS A 768 -26.23 30.70 10.81
CA LYS A 768 -27.24 30.61 11.87
C LYS A 768 -28.66 30.78 11.32
N ASP A 769 -29.56 29.89 11.72
CA ASP A 769 -30.97 29.91 11.35
C ASP A 769 -31.83 29.19 12.40
N GLU A 770 -33.02 29.71 12.73
CA GLU A 770 -33.91 29.09 13.74
C GLU A 770 -34.45 27.73 13.29
N SER A 771 -34.66 27.56 11.99
CA SER A 771 -35.12 26.32 11.36
C SER A 771 -33.95 25.37 11.07
N GLY A 772 -32.72 25.88 11.11
CA GLY A 772 -31.50 25.14 10.83
C GLY A 772 -31.06 25.24 9.39
N ILE A 773 -29.80 24.91 9.16
CA ILE A 773 -29.15 25.04 7.85
C ILE A 773 -29.45 23.81 6.98
N ASN A 774 -29.89 24.03 5.74
CA ASN A 774 -30.00 22.96 4.76
C ASN A 774 -28.60 22.56 4.27
N ALA A 775 -27.99 21.65 5.01
CA ALA A 775 -26.71 21.04 4.66
C ALA A 775 -26.89 19.66 3.98
N SER A 776 -28.08 19.41 3.42
CA SER A 776 -28.40 18.10 2.86
C SER A 776 -27.63 17.79 1.57
N GLY A 777 -27.39 18.83 0.76
CA GLY A 777 -26.90 18.70 -0.61
C GLY A 777 -27.84 17.89 -1.53
N ALA A 778 -29.02 17.49 -1.04
CA ALA A 778 -29.98 16.64 -1.73
C ALA A 778 -30.93 17.45 -2.61
N GLY A 779 -31.23 18.70 -2.22
CA GLY A 779 -32.01 19.64 -3.00
C GLY A 779 -31.23 20.21 -4.17
N VAL A 780 -31.73 20.03 -5.40
CA VAL A 780 -31.17 20.71 -6.58
C VAL A 780 -31.22 22.22 -6.34
N GLY A 781 -30.05 22.86 -6.35
CA GLY A 781 -29.91 24.31 -6.12
C GLY A 781 -29.77 24.75 -4.66
N HIS A 782 -30.02 23.89 -3.67
CA HIS A 782 -30.08 24.25 -2.25
C HIS A 782 -28.77 23.91 -1.51
N ARG A 783 -27.62 24.30 -2.09
CA ARG A 783 -26.28 24.02 -1.54
C ARG A 783 -25.73 25.22 -0.77
N ILE A 784 -24.71 24.98 0.06
CA ILE A 784 -23.86 26.05 0.57
C ILE A 784 -22.79 26.31 -0.48
N GLU A 785 -22.85 27.48 -1.11
CA GLU A 785 -22.08 27.81 -2.30
C GLU A 785 -21.24 29.05 -2.07
N ALA A 786 -20.02 29.06 -2.61
CA ALA A 786 -19.13 30.20 -2.60
C ALA A 786 -18.69 30.59 -4.03
N TRP A 787 -18.69 31.87 -4.36
CA TRP A 787 -18.14 32.41 -5.60
C TRP A 787 -16.94 33.31 -5.26
N LEU A 788 -15.78 32.93 -5.76
CA LEU A 788 -14.57 33.74 -5.70
C LEU A 788 -14.57 34.72 -6.88
N ASP A 789 -14.47 36.01 -6.58
CA ASP A 789 -14.53 37.12 -7.54
C ASP A 789 -15.77 37.04 -8.44
N ASN A 790 -15.59 37.28 -9.74
CA ASN A 790 -16.65 37.25 -10.75
C ASN A 790 -16.76 35.89 -11.47
N GLN A 791 -16.32 34.80 -10.83
CA GLN A 791 -16.46 33.46 -11.44
C GLN A 791 -17.94 33.10 -11.60
N THR A 792 -18.28 32.47 -12.73
CA THR A 792 -19.65 32.04 -13.03
C THR A 792 -20.04 30.74 -12.32
N GLU A 793 -19.04 29.91 -11.99
CA GLU A 793 -19.24 28.64 -11.28
C GLU A 793 -19.06 28.82 -9.78
N SER A 794 -19.95 28.22 -8.99
CA SER A 794 -19.83 28.14 -7.54
C SER A 794 -18.93 26.99 -7.10
N ILE A 795 -18.25 27.19 -5.99
CA ILE A 795 -17.60 26.13 -5.22
C ILE A 795 -18.64 25.57 -4.25
N ASP A 796 -18.91 24.25 -4.33
CA ASP A 796 -19.76 23.54 -3.36
C ASP A 796 -18.99 23.33 -2.05
N ILE A 797 -19.30 24.16 -1.06
CA ILE A 797 -18.68 24.11 0.27
C ILE A 797 -19.55 23.38 1.31
N THR A 798 -20.70 22.83 0.89
CA THR A 798 -21.59 22.02 1.74
C THR A 798 -20.87 20.88 2.49
N PRO A 799 -19.95 20.12 1.87
CA PRO A 799 -19.25 19.02 2.56
C PRO A 799 -18.42 19.46 3.78
N TYR A 800 -18.05 20.74 3.85
CA TYR A 800 -17.21 21.32 4.89
C TYR A 800 -18.03 21.92 6.04
N TYR A 801 -19.36 21.94 5.94
CA TYR A 801 -20.24 22.38 7.02
C TYR A 801 -20.21 21.41 8.22
N LYS A 802 -20.11 21.98 9.42
CA LYS A 802 -20.22 21.28 10.70
C LYS A 802 -21.16 22.05 11.61
N SER A 803 -22.20 21.37 12.13
CA SER A 803 -23.06 22.01 13.14
C SER A 803 -22.28 22.27 14.43
N LYS A 804 -22.68 23.29 15.16
CA LYS A 804 -22.21 23.54 16.52
C LYS A 804 -22.74 22.44 17.44
N VAL A 805 -21.93 22.05 18.43
CA VAL A 805 -22.27 20.98 19.37
C VAL A 805 -23.60 21.28 20.09
N ASN A 806 -24.48 20.28 20.14
CA ASN A 806 -25.81 20.29 20.77
C ASN A 806 -26.86 21.20 20.10
N THR A 807 -26.61 21.74 18.90
CA THR A 807 -27.61 22.52 18.17
C THR A 807 -27.57 22.27 16.66
N PHE A 808 -28.76 22.25 16.04
CA PHE A 808 -28.92 22.20 14.58
C PHE A 808 -29.04 23.59 13.94
N GLN A 809 -29.17 24.63 14.77
CA GLN A 809 -29.47 26.00 14.34
C GLN A 809 -28.23 26.80 13.96
N GLU A 810 -27.05 26.35 14.37
CA GLU A 810 -25.79 27.06 14.16
C GLU A 810 -24.72 26.10 13.66
N GLY A 811 -23.82 26.56 12.80
CA GLY A 811 -22.67 25.78 12.33
C GLY A 811 -21.66 26.62 11.57
N THR A 812 -20.55 25.97 11.21
CA THR A 812 -19.44 26.63 10.53
C THR A 812 -19.01 25.81 9.32
N VAL A 813 -18.72 26.50 8.22
CA VAL A 813 -17.97 25.97 7.08
C VAL A 813 -16.52 26.42 7.18
N GLU A 814 -15.58 25.48 7.09
CA GLU A 814 -14.14 25.76 6.99
C GLU A 814 -13.59 25.21 5.68
N TYR A 815 -13.21 26.10 4.76
CA TYR A 815 -12.73 25.73 3.42
C TYR A 815 -11.35 26.33 3.13
N GLN A 816 -10.36 25.46 2.93
CA GLN A 816 -8.99 25.87 2.64
C GLN A 816 -8.83 26.15 1.14
N PHE A 817 -8.60 27.40 0.76
CA PHE A 817 -8.29 27.74 -0.62
C PHE A 817 -6.87 27.26 -1.01
N GLY A 818 -6.71 26.97 -2.31
CA GLY A 818 -5.41 26.89 -2.95
C GLY A 818 -4.74 28.27 -3.06
N LYS A 819 -3.62 28.35 -3.79
CA LYS A 819 -2.95 29.63 -4.02
C LYS A 819 -3.80 30.56 -4.88
N LEU A 820 -4.18 31.69 -4.31
CA LEU A 820 -4.83 32.83 -4.95
C LEU A 820 -3.77 33.82 -5.45
N THR A 821 -4.12 34.55 -6.50
CA THR A 821 -3.26 35.61 -7.05
C THR A 821 -3.16 36.79 -6.10
N PRO A 822 -2.05 37.54 -6.06
CA PRO A 822 -2.00 38.80 -5.30
C PRO A 822 -2.98 39.84 -5.86
N GLY A 823 -3.65 40.58 -4.99
CA GLY A 823 -4.63 41.62 -5.34
C GLY A 823 -5.89 41.57 -4.48
N THR A 824 -6.83 42.46 -4.78
CA THR A 824 -8.15 42.49 -4.13
C THR A 824 -9.04 41.41 -4.73
N HIS A 825 -9.63 40.61 -3.85
CA HIS A 825 -10.56 39.55 -4.17
C HIS A 825 -11.89 39.77 -3.45
N SER A 826 -12.98 39.20 -3.98
CA SER A 826 -14.26 39.11 -3.28
C SER A 826 -14.69 37.65 -3.10
N ILE A 827 -15.43 37.39 -2.03
CA ILE A 827 -16.07 36.09 -1.80
C ILE A 827 -17.54 36.32 -1.49
N LYS A 828 -18.40 35.68 -2.27
CA LYS A 828 -19.84 35.69 -2.08
C LYS A 828 -20.29 34.32 -1.65
N ILE A 829 -21.05 34.23 -0.56
CA ILE A 829 -21.57 32.96 -0.02
C ILE A 829 -23.08 32.98 -0.02
N ARG A 830 -23.69 31.89 -0.51
CA ARG A 830 -25.14 31.64 -0.44
C ARG A 830 -25.42 30.39 0.39
N ALA A 831 -26.38 30.48 1.29
CA ALA A 831 -26.85 29.39 2.12
C ALA A 831 -28.39 29.40 2.21
N TRP A 832 -28.96 28.25 2.55
CA TRP A 832 -30.40 28.01 2.57
C TRP A 832 -30.77 27.34 3.91
N ASP A 833 -31.93 27.67 4.44
CA ASP A 833 -32.50 26.98 5.59
C ASP A 833 -33.27 25.71 5.16
N VAL A 834 -33.74 24.92 6.13
CA VAL A 834 -34.52 23.69 5.87
C VAL A 834 -35.88 23.91 5.19
N PHE A 835 -36.40 25.14 5.17
CA PHE A 835 -37.63 25.55 4.48
C PHE A 835 -37.39 26.08 3.06
N ASN A 836 -36.13 26.14 2.64
CA ASN A 836 -35.64 26.66 1.36
C ASN A 836 -35.67 28.19 1.25
N ASN A 837 -35.66 28.90 2.37
CA ASN A 837 -35.37 30.33 2.41
C ASN A 837 -33.87 30.54 2.20
N THR A 838 -33.48 31.50 1.37
CA THR A 838 -32.08 31.74 1.01
C THR A 838 -31.58 33.07 1.55
N SER A 839 -30.28 33.13 1.83
CA SER A 839 -29.57 34.37 2.14
C SER A 839 -28.21 34.36 1.47
N THR A 840 -27.67 35.55 1.22
CA THR A 840 -26.38 35.72 0.57
C THR A 840 -25.64 36.86 1.25
N ASN A 841 -24.36 36.65 1.52
CA ASN A 841 -23.48 37.69 2.04
C ASN A 841 -22.18 37.72 1.21
N GLU A 842 -21.53 38.87 1.16
CA GLU A 842 -20.32 39.10 0.37
C GLU A 842 -19.33 39.93 1.19
N THR A 843 -18.05 39.60 1.06
CA THR A 843 -16.95 40.38 1.65
C THR A 843 -15.78 40.48 0.68
N ILE A 844 -14.92 41.46 0.91
CA ILE A 844 -13.68 41.69 0.14
C ILE A 844 -12.46 41.43 1.01
N PHE A 845 -11.35 41.02 0.40
CA PHE A 845 -10.08 40.78 1.08
C PHE A 845 -8.91 41.02 0.12
N ASP A 846 -7.76 41.39 0.66
CA ASP A 846 -6.55 41.60 -0.13
C ASP A 846 -5.58 40.42 0.05
N VAL A 847 -5.22 39.77 -1.05
CA VAL A 847 -4.16 38.75 -1.05
C VAL A 847 -2.83 39.46 -1.28
N LEU A 848 -1.92 39.37 -0.31
CA LEU A 848 -0.54 39.85 -0.49
C LEU A 848 0.42 38.66 -0.61
N THR A 849 1.34 38.78 -1.56
CA THR A 849 2.57 37.99 -1.54
C THR A 849 3.32 38.31 -0.26
N ALA A 850 3.75 37.30 0.48
CA ALA A 850 4.59 37.44 1.67
C ALA A 850 6.02 37.90 1.31
N GLN A 851 6.17 38.94 0.47
CA GLN A 851 7.45 39.54 0.13
C GLN A 851 7.61 40.87 0.86
N GLY A 852 8.20 40.79 2.05
CA GLY A 852 8.70 41.95 2.80
C GLY A 852 7.79 42.45 3.92
N LEU A 853 8.43 42.96 4.97
CA LEU A 853 7.81 43.73 6.04
C LEU A 853 7.65 45.19 5.57
N LYS A 854 6.43 45.71 5.65
CA LYS A 854 6.10 47.10 5.34
C LYS A 854 5.48 47.76 6.56
N ILE A 855 6.00 48.93 6.91
CA ILE A 855 5.45 49.83 7.92
C ILE A 855 4.73 51.00 7.23
N THR A 856 3.52 51.33 7.68
CA THR A 856 2.74 52.46 7.16
C THR A 856 2.16 53.32 8.28
N ASP A 857 1.71 54.52 7.94
CA ASP A 857 1.03 55.47 8.85
C ASP A 857 1.78 55.76 10.14
N VAL A 858 3.08 56.03 10.01
CA VAL A 858 3.96 56.28 11.16
C VAL A 858 3.88 57.73 11.60
N TYR A 859 3.33 57.95 12.79
CA TYR A 859 3.28 59.28 13.42
C TYR A 859 3.31 59.16 14.95
N ASN A 860 3.37 60.28 15.64
CA ASN A 860 3.21 60.35 17.08
C ASN A 860 2.12 61.36 17.45
N TYR A 861 1.37 61.09 18.52
CA TYR A 861 0.34 62.00 19.02
C TYR A 861 0.28 62.00 20.56
N PRO A 862 0.17 63.17 21.21
CA PRO A 862 0.21 64.52 20.63
C PRO A 862 1.58 64.90 20.02
N ASN A 863 1.60 65.81 19.05
CA ASN A 863 2.82 66.39 18.47
C ASN A 863 2.55 67.86 18.04
N PRO A 864 3.12 68.89 18.69
CA PRO A 864 4.09 68.83 19.78
C PRO A 864 3.53 68.20 21.07
N PHE A 865 4.39 67.60 21.89
CA PHE A 865 4.01 67.07 23.20
C PHE A 865 4.73 67.80 24.35
N SER A 866 4.13 67.83 25.54
CA SER A 866 4.68 68.49 26.74
C SER A 866 5.10 67.50 27.85
N ALA A 867 4.31 66.44 28.06
CA ALA A 867 4.55 65.42 29.08
C ALA A 867 4.88 64.05 28.48
N SER A 868 4.05 63.54 27.57
CA SER A 868 4.22 62.24 26.91
C SER A 868 3.62 62.25 25.51
N THR A 869 4.00 61.28 24.69
CA THR A 869 3.41 61.02 23.37
C THR A 869 3.24 59.52 23.16
N ILE A 870 2.43 59.14 22.17
CA ILE A 870 2.30 57.76 21.72
C ILE A 870 2.80 57.70 20.28
N PHE A 871 3.67 56.75 19.96
CA PHE A 871 4.04 56.40 18.60
C PHE A 871 3.03 55.39 18.06
N THR A 872 2.52 55.66 16.85
CA THR A 872 1.47 54.88 16.21
C THR A 872 1.88 54.52 14.79
N PHE A 873 1.66 53.27 14.38
CA PHE A 873 1.93 52.78 13.03
C PHE A 873 1.18 51.48 12.71
N HIS A 874 1.09 51.13 11.42
CA HIS A 874 0.58 49.85 10.93
C HIS A 874 1.69 48.96 10.35
N HIS A 875 1.49 47.64 10.36
CA HIS A 875 2.36 46.69 9.67
C HIS A 875 1.60 45.54 8.97
N ASN A 876 2.22 44.95 7.94
CA ASN A 876 1.61 43.95 7.05
C ASN A 876 1.94 42.47 7.37
N GLN A 877 2.58 42.17 8.52
CA GLN A 877 3.03 40.80 8.82
C GLN A 877 1.97 40.02 9.57
N ILE A 878 1.76 38.76 9.17
CA ILE A 878 0.82 37.83 9.81
C ILE A 878 1.43 37.26 11.10
N VAL A 879 2.75 37.09 11.14
CA VAL A 879 3.51 36.71 12.34
C VAL A 879 3.79 37.91 13.23
N SER A 880 4.09 37.65 14.51
CA SER A 880 4.50 38.66 15.48
C SER A 880 5.77 39.39 15.02
N VAL A 881 5.85 40.67 15.36
CA VAL A 881 6.96 41.55 15.02
C VAL A 881 7.55 42.21 16.27
N ASP A 882 8.81 42.59 16.18
CA ASP A 882 9.51 43.38 17.19
C ASP A 882 9.69 44.81 16.67
N ALA A 883 9.42 45.80 17.51
CA ALA A 883 9.56 47.21 17.19
C ALA A 883 10.65 47.87 18.06
N GLU A 884 11.51 48.68 17.44
CA GLU A 884 12.51 49.52 18.10
C GLU A 884 12.36 50.97 17.62
N ILE A 885 12.02 51.88 18.54
CA ILE A 885 11.90 53.32 18.27
C ILE A 885 13.15 54.03 18.79
N LYS A 886 13.93 54.60 17.89
CA LYS A 886 15.14 55.38 18.21
C LYS A 886 14.90 56.85 18.02
N ILE A 887 15.19 57.64 19.03
CA ILE A 887 14.93 59.09 19.04
C ILE A 887 16.27 59.82 19.06
N TYR A 888 16.42 60.83 18.21
CA TYR A 888 17.66 61.55 17.94
C TYR A 888 17.45 63.07 18.00
N THR A 889 18.48 63.79 18.40
CA THR A 889 18.59 65.24 18.13
C THR A 889 18.73 65.50 16.62
N ILE A 890 18.52 66.75 16.19
CA ILE A 890 18.77 67.18 14.79
C ILE A 890 20.23 66.93 14.37
N ALA A 891 21.18 66.98 15.31
CA ALA A 891 22.59 66.69 15.07
C ALA A 891 22.91 65.18 15.00
N GLY A 892 21.90 64.30 15.08
CA GLY A 892 22.08 62.84 14.96
C GLY A 892 22.50 62.12 16.24
N ARG A 893 22.62 62.83 17.38
CA ARG A 893 22.86 62.19 18.69
C ARG A 893 21.61 61.42 19.14
N LEU A 894 21.75 60.11 19.39
CA LEU A 894 20.71 59.26 19.97
C LEU A 894 20.44 59.68 21.42
N ILE A 895 19.17 59.95 21.73
CA ILE A 895 18.71 60.39 23.06
C ILE A 895 17.91 59.31 23.79
N GLN A 896 17.17 58.46 23.06
CA GLN A 896 16.41 57.37 23.67
C GLN A 896 16.17 56.22 22.67
N SER A 897 16.03 55.00 23.18
CA SER A 897 15.64 53.82 22.42
C SER A 897 14.60 53.01 23.17
N ILE A 898 13.42 52.83 22.57
CA ILE A 898 12.28 52.10 23.13
C ILE A 898 12.13 50.80 22.36
N LYS A 899 11.97 49.67 23.04
CA LYS A 899 11.84 48.34 22.43
C LYS A 899 10.58 47.67 22.92
N GLU A 900 9.81 47.14 21.98
CA GLU A 900 8.59 46.37 22.24
C GLU A 900 8.66 45.10 21.40
N SER A 901 8.41 43.94 22.01
CA SER A 901 8.55 42.64 21.38
C SER A 901 7.24 41.87 21.35
N ASN A 902 7.13 40.89 20.44
CA ASN A 902 5.95 40.02 20.31
C ASN A 902 4.66 40.77 19.99
N ILE A 903 4.74 41.83 19.18
CA ILE A 903 3.56 42.60 18.78
C ILE A 903 2.77 41.79 17.75
N ASN A 904 1.53 41.41 18.11
CA ASN A 904 0.60 40.70 17.23
C ASN A 904 -0.37 41.64 16.51
N ASP A 905 -0.66 42.78 17.14
CA ASP A 905 -1.61 43.78 16.66
C ASP A 905 -1.10 44.48 15.41
N LYS A 906 -1.94 44.59 14.39
CA LYS A 906 -1.58 45.27 13.13
C LYS A 906 -1.50 46.78 13.29
N PHE A 907 -2.24 47.34 14.24
CA PHE A 907 -2.19 48.73 14.66
C PHE A 907 -1.44 48.82 15.98
N VAL A 908 -0.24 49.40 15.95
CA VAL A 908 0.69 49.38 17.08
C VAL A 908 0.70 50.74 17.76
N ARG A 909 0.69 50.73 19.10
CA ARG A 909 0.81 51.93 19.94
C ARG A 909 1.90 51.72 20.98
N ILE A 910 2.93 52.56 20.95
CA ILE A 910 4.05 52.52 21.90
C ILE A 910 4.15 53.87 22.60
N GLU A 911 3.95 53.88 23.92
CA GLU A 911 3.98 55.09 24.72
C GLU A 911 5.42 55.54 25.03
N TRP A 912 5.61 56.86 25.13
CA TRP A 912 6.87 57.45 25.59
C TRP A 912 6.61 58.63 26.52
N ASP A 913 7.31 58.63 27.66
CA ASP A 913 7.25 59.64 28.71
C ASP A 913 8.04 60.93 28.40
N GLY A 914 8.61 61.03 27.20
CA GLY A 914 9.33 62.22 26.76
C GLY A 914 10.68 62.46 27.45
N ARG A 915 11.25 61.45 28.11
CA ARG A 915 12.55 61.53 28.78
C ARG A 915 13.64 60.84 27.96
N ASP A 916 14.87 61.32 28.13
CA ASP A 916 16.03 60.63 27.56
C ASP A 916 16.40 59.37 28.37
N ARG A 917 17.46 58.67 27.95
CA ARG A 917 17.94 57.45 28.60
C ARG A 917 18.42 57.63 30.05
N ASP A 918 18.78 58.85 30.44
CA ASP A 918 19.26 59.18 31.79
C ASP A 918 18.09 59.62 32.70
N GLY A 919 16.86 59.64 32.15
CA GLY A 919 15.64 60.03 32.86
C GLY A 919 15.39 61.54 32.83
N ASP A 920 16.21 62.31 32.11
CA ASP A 920 16.13 63.76 32.07
C ASP A 920 15.09 64.26 31.08
N LYS A 921 14.58 65.46 31.37
CA LYS A 921 13.61 66.14 30.50
C LYS A 921 14.33 66.70 29.27
N LEU A 922 13.82 66.37 28.09
CA LEU A 922 14.24 66.99 26.84
C LEU A 922 13.91 68.48 26.79
N ALA A 923 14.82 69.27 26.22
CA ALA A 923 14.63 70.69 25.92
C ALA A 923 13.61 70.88 24.79
N ASN A 924 12.95 72.05 24.78
CA ASN A 924 12.02 72.43 23.72
C ASN A 924 12.72 72.46 22.37
N GLY A 925 12.12 71.84 21.36
CA GLY A 925 12.74 71.73 20.04
C GLY A 925 12.23 70.54 19.23
N ILE A 926 12.81 70.38 18.03
CA ILE A 926 12.49 69.29 17.11
C ILE A 926 13.53 68.18 17.29
N TYR A 927 13.04 66.94 17.32
CA TYR A 927 13.82 65.70 17.35
C TYR A 927 13.38 64.82 16.18
N LEU A 928 14.24 63.90 15.77
CA LEU A 928 13.95 62.91 14.75
C LEU A 928 13.73 61.56 15.42
N TYR A 929 12.79 60.76 14.96
CA TYR A 929 12.66 59.38 15.41
C TYR A 929 12.68 58.41 14.24
N LYS A 930 13.15 57.20 14.51
CA LYS A 930 13.23 56.08 13.58
C LYS A 930 12.52 54.90 14.20
N VAL A 931 11.46 54.41 13.57
CA VAL A 931 10.79 53.15 13.92
C VAL A 931 11.42 52.06 13.08
N VAL A 932 11.90 51.00 13.72
CA VAL A 932 12.45 49.80 13.09
C VAL A 932 11.58 48.62 13.49
N LEU A 933 10.90 48.01 12.52
CA LEU A 933 10.18 46.77 12.72
C LEU A 933 11.02 45.60 12.20
N LYS A 934 10.93 44.45 12.86
CA LYS A 934 11.57 43.19 12.46
C LYS A 934 10.65 42.02 12.67
N THR A 935 10.70 41.02 11.80
CA THR A 935 10.10 39.71 12.08
C THR A 935 10.95 38.95 13.11
N GLN A 936 10.34 38.08 13.91
CA GLN A 936 11.04 37.32 14.96
C GLN A 936 12.17 36.43 14.43
N ASP A 937 12.04 35.93 13.21
CA ASP A 937 13.08 35.15 12.52
C ASP A 937 14.22 36.03 11.97
N GLY A 938 14.12 37.36 12.12
CA GLY A 938 15.08 38.35 11.63
C GLY A 938 15.12 38.50 10.11
N ARG A 939 14.25 37.79 9.37
CA ARG A 939 14.29 37.70 7.91
C ARG A 939 13.90 38.99 7.22
N PHE A 940 12.97 39.74 7.80
CA PHE A 940 12.48 41.00 7.22
C PHE A 940 12.62 42.15 8.21
N VAL A 941 13.09 43.29 7.70
CA VAL A 941 13.25 44.54 8.45
C VAL A 941 12.61 45.66 7.65
N SER A 942 11.90 46.57 8.33
CA SER A 942 11.32 47.77 7.72
C SER A 942 11.52 48.96 8.64
N GLU A 943 11.75 50.12 8.05
CA GLU A 943 12.12 51.32 8.78
C GLU A 943 11.31 52.51 8.31
N ALA A 944 10.92 53.38 9.24
CA ALA A 944 10.28 54.65 8.95
C ALA A 944 10.88 55.76 9.81
N LEU A 945 10.94 56.97 9.25
CA LEU A 945 11.43 58.16 9.92
C LEU A 945 10.28 59.14 10.15
N GLY A 946 10.30 59.79 11.29
CA GLY A 946 9.39 60.89 11.60
C GLY A 946 10.05 61.99 12.40
N LYS A 947 9.31 63.07 12.61
CA LYS A 947 9.74 64.25 13.36
C LYS A 947 8.83 64.44 14.55
N ILE A 948 9.42 64.72 15.70
CA ILE A 948 8.70 64.94 16.94
C ILE A 948 9.13 66.28 17.55
N SER A 949 8.15 67.08 17.97
CA SER A 949 8.37 68.39 18.58
C SER A 949 8.06 68.34 20.07
N VAL A 950 8.98 68.84 20.89
CA VAL A 950 8.82 68.97 22.34
C VAL A 950 8.50 70.43 22.66
N LEU A 951 7.39 70.66 23.36
CA LEU A 951 6.97 71.98 23.85
C LEU A 951 6.53 71.87 25.31
N ARG A 952 7.45 72.18 26.23
CA ARG A 952 7.24 72.21 27.68
C ARG A 952 6.92 73.59 28.21
#